data_AF-A0AA37LE76-F1
#
_entry.id   AF-A0AA37LE76-F1
#
_cell.length_a   1.000
_cell.length_b   1.000
_cell.length_c   1.000
_cell.angle_alpha   90.00
_cell.angle_beta   90.00
_cell.angle_gamma   90.00
#
_symmetry.space_group_name_H-M   'P 1'
#
loop_
_entity.id
_entity.type
_entity.pdbx_description
1 polymer ?
#
loop_
_entity_poly.entity_id
_entity_poly.type
_entity_poly.pdbx_seq_one_letter_code
_entity_poly.pdbx_strand_id
1 'polypeptide(L)'
;MKGLFKALATAVLATTSLAQEPVPSSPSDPTSGSPIPTTLVTSRLPEASDAPSSNIPAVAPIRVRLNPANVRNLADTDYITWTVPGSATANITVSNITESDVTFTLAAGNGSELSGNYYKYQYTRFLSSLGERVVSQGISTSNKDGSPLTLSIKGLMPGSHSLLTWHNAWDSMNETAVLDITVNGQRAYTSFKQSVRVDNIWQAAASYITFEVASATQDVKIVYTPNGADKRAFINGHRDERIEVSDDSSVTASWTGPASGEDVKYNVFLGKSPTDLKSVAEGITERSATLPGLNTIDSFYWRVDVVSGSNTYTGRVFFFRIAQLAFPGAEGWGRFARGGRGGKVIKVTSLEDTNDEGTLRYALTVAKGPRIVVFDVGGVITTTARISVNDQYITLAGQTAPGKGIVIQGNPLGLTGASDIIFRHVRVRPGKVSGQTIDGMGMQGSNHCIFDRCSMGWTIDEAFSSRSAWNITFQRNMISEPLNIAGHKNYPNGTAHGYSATIGGDVGSFHHNLLAHAEGRSWSMGGGVDDRGAFAGQLDIRNNVVYNFGGRVTDGGAKKVNFVGNYYKQGPASTLTYGLRATYEDNMPGMQQYHCAGNSMPGVFDQDSVQYPSGDGTANKTAKIACWADVSFEPAPTYQKFFPEAFFESHVDTQSSTEAYKRVVSDSGVSQPVRDIHDARIINETLTGTATYVGSVSGKKGLIDDPKDAGGLEDFPKATRGATWDADGDGIADWWDGSTGGEGYTAIEGYLNFMADPHAFVTPSTSIDIDLALLALGFKEPTFTVSGGEKGEVTVNGSKAKYAAGAEAGIDHLDINIKDSEGSTWSRKFGVAIFAGADDA
;
A
#
# COMPACT_ATOMS: atom_id res chain seq x y z
N MET A 1 -37.95 24.94 -25.71
CA MET A 1 -38.59 26.24 -26.00
C MET A 1 -37.88 27.34 -25.22
N LYS A 2 -38.35 28.59 -25.20
CA LYS A 2 -37.61 29.79 -24.70
C LYS A 2 -37.82 30.06 -23.19
N GLY A 3 -36.93 30.87 -22.58
CA GLY A 3 -37.05 31.45 -21.23
C GLY A 3 -36.27 30.67 -20.17
N LEU A 4 -35.22 31.16 -19.47
CA LEU A 4 -34.55 32.47 -19.35
C LEU A 4 -35.10 33.49 -18.31
N PHE A 5 -34.25 33.76 -17.30
CA PHE A 5 -34.07 34.99 -16.47
C PHE A 5 -34.64 35.18 -15.03
N LYS A 6 -33.72 35.67 -14.16
CA LYS A 6 -33.83 36.54 -12.94
C LYS A 6 -34.20 35.93 -11.57
N ALA A 7 -33.77 36.51 -10.42
CA ALA A 7 -32.58 37.32 -10.06
C ALA A 7 -32.51 37.68 -8.55
N LEU A 8 -31.28 37.82 -8.03
CA LEU A 8 -30.78 38.67 -6.89
C LEU A 8 -31.59 38.87 -5.58
N ALA A 9 -30.92 38.59 -4.44
CA ALA A 9 -31.04 39.30 -3.15
C ALA A 9 -29.64 39.37 -2.47
N THR A 10 -29.30 40.39 -1.67
CA THR A 10 -27.88 40.64 -1.24
C THR A 10 -27.72 41.46 0.06
N ALA A 11 -27.19 40.87 1.16
CA ALA A 11 -26.79 41.56 2.41
C ALA A 11 -26.03 40.64 3.44
N VAL A 12 -25.26 41.11 4.45
CA VAL A 12 -24.17 42.14 4.51
C VAL A 12 -23.38 42.14 5.88
N LEU A 13 -22.03 42.28 5.83
CA LEU A 13 -20.98 42.79 6.79
C LEU A 13 -20.99 42.62 8.35
N ALA A 14 -19.80 42.25 8.93
CA ALA A 14 -19.07 42.83 10.12
C ALA A 14 -17.94 41.85 10.63
N THR A 15 -16.60 42.08 10.69
CA THR A 15 -15.69 42.96 11.50
C THR A 15 -15.69 42.65 13.03
N THR A 16 -14.61 42.41 13.81
CA THR A 16 -13.15 42.81 13.93
C THR A 16 -12.35 41.76 14.79
N SER A 17 -11.08 41.88 15.26
CA SER A 17 -9.70 42.14 14.71
C SER A 17 -8.73 42.74 15.79
N LEU A 18 -7.38 42.49 15.76
CA LEU A 18 -6.25 42.95 16.67
C LEU A 18 -5.87 41.94 17.82
N ALA A 19 -4.63 41.81 18.40
CA ALA A 19 -3.24 42.29 18.18
C ALA A 19 -2.15 41.34 18.85
N GLN A 20 -0.87 41.76 19.06
CA GLN A 20 0.34 40.90 19.32
C GLN A 20 1.11 41.05 20.67
N GLU A 21 1.76 39.93 21.13
CA GLU A 21 3.10 39.74 21.80
C GLU A 21 3.53 40.49 23.10
N PRO A 22 4.68 40.20 23.81
CA PRO A 22 5.93 39.44 23.46
C PRO A 22 6.53 38.43 24.51
N VAL A 23 7.78 37.96 24.28
CA VAL A 23 8.57 36.92 25.02
C VAL A 23 9.77 37.49 25.84
N PRO A 24 10.42 36.72 26.77
CA PRO A 24 11.70 35.99 26.51
C PRO A 24 11.79 34.62 27.30
N SER A 25 12.89 33.83 27.47
CA SER A 25 14.36 33.96 27.31
C SER A 25 15.09 32.58 27.06
N SER A 26 16.39 32.46 27.40
CA SER A 26 17.31 31.27 27.30
C SER A 26 18.35 31.32 28.47
N PRO A 27 19.55 30.64 28.54
CA PRO A 27 20.28 29.69 27.65
C PRO A 27 21.07 28.50 28.35
N SER A 28 21.76 27.62 27.58
CA SER A 28 23.21 27.25 27.73
C SER A 28 23.66 25.99 26.92
N ASP A 29 24.97 25.89 26.60
CA ASP A 29 25.70 24.92 25.71
C ASP A 29 27.16 24.75 26.28
N PRO A 30 28.21 24.01 25.75
CA PRO A 30 28.39 23.25 24.48
C PRO A 30 29.28 21.94 24.54
N THR A 31 29.83 21.48 23.38
CA THR A 31 31.10 20.70 23.12
C THR A 31 31.23 19.19 23.47
N SER A 32 32.11 18.35 22.85
CA SER A 32 32.69 18.25 21.47
C SER A 32 33.70 17.05 21.29
N GLY A 33 33.73 16.37 20.12
CA GLY A 33 34.99 15.89 19.47
C GLY A 33 35.32 14.37 19.35
N SER A 34 35.52 13.90 18.10
CA SER A 34 36.64 13.12 17.48
C SER A 34 37.67 12.31 18.32
N PRO A 35 38.37 11.28 17.75
CA PRO A 35 38.61 11.01 16.30
C PRO A 35 38.54 9.52 15.83
N ILE A 36 38.80 9.28 14.52
CA ILE A 36 39.06 7.95 13.91
C ILE A 36 40.53 7.87 13.41
N PRO A 37 41.19 6.69 13.42
CA PRO A 37 41.31 5.82 12.23
C PRO A 37 41.17 4.30 12.59
N THR A 38 41.27 3.26 11.75
CA THR A 38 41.82 3.08 10.37
C THR A 38 41.17 1.86 9.66
N THR A 39 41.47 1.67 8.37
CA THR A 39 41.20 0.53 7.47
C THR A 39 41.50 -0.90 7.97
N LEU A 40 40.78 -1.90 7.42
CA LEU A 40 41.39 -3.16 6.93
C LEU A 40 40.54 -3.82 5.82
N VAL A 41 41.13 -4.80 5.11
CA VAL A 41 40.64 -5.39 3.83
C VAL A 41 40.79 -6.92 3.90
N THR A 42 40.19 -7.66 2.95
CA THR A 42 40.33 -9.12 2.67
C THR A 42 39.50 -10.06 3.57
N SER A 43 38.97 -11.21 3.09
CA SER A 43 38.83 -11.74 1.71
C SER A 43 37.86 -12.94 1.60
N ARG A 44 37.20 -13.03 0.44
CA ARG A 44 36.80 -14.24 -0.34
C ARG A 44 36.49 -15.57 0.38
N LEU A 45 35.24 -16.02 0.18
CA LEU A 45 34.82 -17.22 -0.59
C LEU A 45 35.65 -18.52 -0.53
N PRO A 46 34.97 -19.67 -0.55
CA PRO A 46 35.03 -20.51 -1.76
C PRO A 46 33.80 -20.45 -2.67
N GLU A 47 34.00 -20.77 -3.94
CA GLU A 47 33.01 -20.77 -5.03
C GLU A 47 32.69 -22.21 -5.48
N ALA A 48 31.48 -22.44 -6.02
CA ALA A 48 31.13 -23.38 -7.12
C ALA A 48 29.62 -23.75 -7.04
N SER A 49 28.83 -23.72 -8.12
CA SER A 49 29.12 -23.29 -9.49
C SER A 49 27.85 -22.88 -10.24
N ASP A 50 27.93 -21.74 -10.93
CA ASP A 50 27.44 -21.45 -12.29
C ASP A 50 26.00 -21.77 -12.74
N ALA A 51 25.30 -20.89 -13.48
CA ALA A 51 25.52 -19.46 -13.78
C ALA A 51 24.22 -18.82 -14.32
N PRO A 52 24.00 -17.49 -14.16
CA PRO A 52 22.75 -16.82 -14.55
C PRO A 52 22.88 -15.92 -15.79
N SER A 53 21.75 -15.36 -16.24
CA SER A 53 21.68 -14.06 -16.92
C SER A 53 20.51 -13.25 -16.37
N SER A 54 20.63 -11.95 -16.06
CA SER A 54 21.84 -11.13 -15.94
C SER A 54 21.61 -9.97 -14.97
N ASN A 55 22.54 -9.71 -14.06
CA ASN A 55 22.45 -8.60 -13.10
C ASN A 55 22.43 -7.24 -13.81
N ILE A 56 21.45 -6.41 -13.51
CA ILE A 56 21.51 -4.95 -13.69
C ILE A 56 21.56 -4.33 -12.29
N PRO A 57 22.66 -3.65 -11.89
CA PRO A 57 22.73 -2.98 -10.59
C PRO A 57 21.69 -1.87 -10.47
N ALA A 58 21.11 -1.71 -9.27
CA ALA A 58 20.24 -0.57 -8.98
C ALA A 58 21.03 0.74 -9.10
N VAL A 59 20.64 1.59 -10.05
CA VAL A 59 21.29 2.88 -10.31
C VAL A 59 20.97 3.87 -9.19
N ALA A 60 21.98 4.59 -8.70
CA ALA A 60 21.78 5.59 -7.66
C ALA A 60 20.83 6.71 -8.15
N PRO A 61 19.78 7.08 -7.39
CA PRO A 61 18.79 8.04 -7.86
C PRO A 61 19.40 9.43 -8.00
N ILE A 62 19.37 9.96 -9.23
CA ILE A 62 19.74 11.34 -9.52
C ILE A 62 18.84 12.28 -8.69
N ARG A 63 19.38 13.40 -8.23
CA ARG A 63 18.64 14.44 -7.50
C ARG A 63 19.10 15.82 -7.96
N VAL A 64 18.21 16.56 -8.62
CA VAL A 64 18.47 17.92 -9.13
C VAL A 64 17.57 18.93 -8.44
N ARG A 65 18.15 20.05 -8.00
CA ARG A 65 17.43 21.18 -7.36
C ARG A 65 17.61 22.43 -8.20
N LEU A 66 16.51 23.12 -8.47
CA LEU A 66 16.50 24.29 -9.32
C LEU A 66 16.81 25.56 -8.49
N ASN A 67 17.84 26.29 -8.88
CA ASN A 67 18.25 27.55 -8.24
C ASN A 67 18.26 28.70 -9.26
N PRO A 68 17.34 29.67 -9.19
CA PRO A 68 17.36 30.82 -10.09
C PRO A 68 18.62 31.67 -9.91
N ALA A 69 19.26 32.11 -10.99
CA ALA A 69 20.53 32.86 -10.91
C ALA A 69 20.41 34.22 -10.18
N ASN A 70 19.21 34.80 -10.12
CA ASN A 70 18.90 36.01 -9.36
C ASN A 70 18.60 35.74 -7.86
N VAL A 71 18.47 34.47 -7.47
CA VAL A 71 18.27 34.03 -6.09
C VAL A 71 19.62 33.62 -5.52
N ARG A 72 19.98 34.11 -4.32
CA ARG A 72 21.24 33.76 -3.67
C ARG A 72 21.28 32.26 -3.45
N ASN A 73 22.12 31.57 -4.22
CA ASN A 73 22.33 30.14 -4.11
C ASN A 73 22.86 29.79 -2.72
N LEU A 74 22.00 29.17 -1.90
CA LEU A 74 22.42 28.41 -0.73
C LEU A 74 22.74 27.00 -1.21
N ALA A 75 23.96 26.53 -1.02
CA ALA A 75 24.34 25.17 -1.39
C ALA A 75 23.46 24.12 -0.67
N ASP A 76 23.24 22.99 -1.33
CA ASP A 76 22.41 21.89 -0.86
C ASP A 76 23.12 20.61 -1.32
N THR A 77 23.55 19.76 -0.39
CA THR A 77 24.43 18.61 -0.69
C THR A 77 23.68 17.40 -1.22
N ASP A 78 22.38 17.33 -0.97
CA ASP A 78 21.53 16.19 -1.34
C ASP A 78 21.10 16.29 -2.81
N TYR A 79 21.33 17.44 -3.45
CA TYR A 79 20.88 17.78 -4.80
C TYR A 79 21.97 18.50 -5.60
N ILE A 80 22.18 17.99 -6.81
CA ILE A 80 22.94 18.70 -7.84
C ILE A 80 22.23 20.02 -8.10
N THR A 81 22.91 21.12 -7.75
CA THR A 81 22.32 22.45 -7.79
C THR A 81 22.44 23.05 -9.18
N TRP A 82 21.32 23.03 -9.90
CA TRP A 82 21.19 23.64 -11.21
C TRP A 82 20.99 25.14 -11.05
N THR A 83 22.04 25.92 -11.31
CA THR A 83 21.89 27.38 -11.42
C THR A 83 21.24 27.70 -12.75
N VAL A 84 19.97 28.09 -12.72
CA VAL A 84 19.16 28.37 -13.91
C VAL A 84 19.19 29.88 -14.19
N PRO A 85 19.83 30.34 -15.28
CA PRO A 85 19.84 31.75 -15.67
C PRO A 85 18.47 32.26 -16.15
N GLY A 86 18.34 33.58 -16.19
CA GLY A 86 17.26 34.26 -16.91
C GLY A 86 17.48 34.14 -18.41
N SER A 87 16.90 33.10 -19.02
CA SER A 87 17.00 32.80 -20.44
C SER A 87 15.87 31.85 -20.87
N ALA A 88 15.57 31.78 -22.17
CA ALA A 88 14.52 30.88 -22.69
C ALA A 88 14.81 29.39 -22.39
N THR A 89 16.08 28.98 -22.31
CA THR A 89 16.49 27.62 -21.93
C THR A 89 17.73 27.63 -21.03
N ALA A 90 17.91 26.53 -20.29
CA ALA A 90 19.09 26.19 -19.50
C ALA A 90 19.31 24.66 -19.54
N ASN A 91 20.50 24.16 -19.24
CA ASN A 91 20.76 22.73 -19.05
C ASN A 91 21.77 22.47 -17.92
N ILE A 92 21.86 21.21 -17.50
CA ILE A 92 22.90 20.68 -16.61
C ILE A 92 23.15 19.21 -16.97
N THR A 93 24.42 18.83 -17.11
CA THR A 93 24.83 17.44 -17.31
C THR A 93 25.33 16.86 -16.00
N VAL A 94 24.95 15.61 -15.73
CA VAL A 94 25.27 14.83 -14.55
C VAL A 94 26.03 13.59 -15.01
N SER A 95 27.35 13.61 -14.80
CA SER A 95 28.25 12.54 -15.22
C SER A 95 28.40 11.46 -14.14
N ASN A 96 28.85 10.25 -14.54
CA ASN A 96 29.23 9.14 -13.65
C ASN A 96 28.11 8.60 -12.71
N ILE A 97 26.86 8.52 -13.17
CA ILE A 97 25.78 7.81 -12.43
C ILE A 97 25.40 6.47 -13.10
N THR A 98 25.50 6.40 -14.43
CA THR A 98 25.44 5.14 -15.22
C THR A 98 26.73 5.01 -16.05
N GLU A 99 26.81 4.04 -16.96
CA GLU A 99 27.85 3.99 -18.01
C GLU A 99 27.72 5.16 -19.05
N SER A 100 26.95 6.19 -18.71
CA SER A 100 26.57 7.33 -19.55
C SER A 100 26.33 8.58 -18.71
N ASP A 101 26.47 9.75 -19.33
CA ASP A 101 26.15 11.05 -18.75
C ASP A 101 24.67 11.40 -18.96
N VAL A 102 23.99 11.90 -17.93
CA VAL A 102 22.57 12.28 -17.98
C VAL A 102 22.40 13.79 -17.99
N THR A 103 21.81 14.35 -19.05
CA THR A 103 21.60 15.79 -19.22
C THR A 103 20.14 16.17 -19.02
N PHE A 104 19.89 17.12 -18.11
CA PHE A 104 18.61 17.76 -17.87
C PHE A 104 18.59 19.12 -18.58
N THR A 105 17.50 19.48 -19.25
CA THR A 105 17.34 20.76 -19.97
C THR A 105 16.01 21.39 -19.59
N LEU A 106 15.99 22.61 -19.06
CA LEU A 106 14.77 23.35 -18.72
C LEU A 106 14.53 24.42 -19.78
N ALA A 107 13.27 24.61 -20.18
CA ALA A 107 12.88 25.59 -21.19
C ALA A 107 11.56 26.28 -20.80
N ALA A 108 11.49 27.59 -21.01
CA ALA A 108 10.26 28.37 -20.88
C ALA A 108 9.52 28.43 -22.22
N GLY A 109 8.20 28.25 -22.20
CA GLY A 109 7.35 28.27 -23.38
C GLY A 109 7.09 29.68 -23.92
N ASN A 110 6.52 29.75 -25.12
CA ASN A 110 5.99 30.96 -25.78
C ASN A 110 6.94 32.17 -25.88
N GLY A 111 8.26 31.98 -25.75
CA GLY A 111 9.22 33.08 -25.73
C GLY A 111 9.34 33.81 -24.38
N SER A 112 8.75 33.25 -23.31
CA SER A 112 9.10 33.61 -21.94
C SER A 112 10.54 33.18 -21.63
N GLU A 113 11.14 33.78 -20.61
CA GLU A 113 12.38 33.29 -20.00
C GLU A 113 12.07 32.43 -18.76
N LEU A 114 13.04 31.61 -18.36
CA LEU A 114 13.08 30.95 -17.06
C LEU A 114 13.29 32.03 -15.99
N SER A 115 12.37 32.11 -15.03
CA SER A 115 12.42 33.09 -13.95
C SER A 115 12.13 32.44 -12.62
N GLY A 116 12.72 32.92 -11.54
CA GLY A 116 12.45 32.36 -10.22
C GLY A 116 12.70 33.35 -9.11
N ASN A 117 12.17 33.01 -7.94
CA ASN A 117 12.31 33.80 -6.74
C ASN A 117 12.26 32.86 -5.52
N TYR A 118 12.30 33.42 -4.31
CA TYR A 118 12.36 32.66 -3.07
C TYR A 118 11.28 33.09 -2.07
N TYR A 119 10.87 32.17 -1.22
CA TYR A 119 10.17 32.51 0.02
C TYR A 119 11.24 32.80 1.08
N LYS A 120 11.23 34.01 1.66
CA LYS A 120 12.29 34.52 2.55
C LYS A 120 12.65 33.60 3.72
N TYR A 121 11.76 32.69 4.10
CA TYR A 121 11.98 31.68 5.13
C TYR A 121 13.19 30.76 4.87
N GLN A 122 13.57 30.54 3.60
CA GLN A 122 14.82 29.81 3.30
C GLN A 122 16.09 30.50 3.85
N TYR A 123 16.03 31.81 4.08
CA TYR A 123 17.12 32.60 4.64
C TYR A 123 16.98 32.82 6.16
N THR A 124 15.89 32.36 6.78
CA THR A 124 15.71 32.41 8.25
C THR A 124 16.07 31.09 8.94
N ARG A 125 16.36 30.03 8.17
CA ARG A 125 16.81 28.72 8.68
C ARG A 125 18.29 28.51 8.33
N PHE A 126 19.14 28.37 9.36
CA PHE A 126 20.59 28.16 9.21
C PHE A 126 20.90 26.79 8.58
N LEU A 127 20.16 25.76 9.00
CA LEU A 127 20.15 24.42 8.41
C LEU A 127 18.87 24.25 7.58
N SER A 128 18.94 23.49 6.49
CA SER A 128 17.80 23.16 5.64
C SER A 128 17.49 21.66 5.68
N SER A 129 17.06 21.19 6.85
CA SER A 129 16.89 19.77 7.17
C SER A 129 15.51 19.20 6.86
N LEU A 130 14.57 20.04 6.39
CA LEU A 130 13.23 19.67 5.94
C LEU A 130 13.05 19.87 4.43
N GLY A 131 14.14 20.11 3.69
CA GLY A 131 14.10 20.40 2.25
C GLY A 131 13.65 21.83 1.90
N GLU A 132 13.75 22.77 2.86
CA GLU A 132 13.47 24.21 2.72
C GLU A 132 14.13 24.79 1.46
N ARG A 133 15.41 24.45 1.23
CA ARG A 133 16.20 24.90 0.07
C ARG A 133 15.69 24.38 -1.27
N VAL A 134 14.86 23.33 -1.26
CA VAL A 134 14.17 22.78 -2.44
C VAL A 134 12.83 23.45 -2.63
N VAL A 135 11.98 23.54 -1.59
CA VAL A 135 10.59 24.01 -1.76
C VAL A 135 10.41 25.53 -1.63
N SER A 136 11.29 26.24 -0.92
CA SER A 136 11.20 27.71 -0.73
C SER A 136 11.95 28.52 -1.81
N GLN A 137 12.23 27.90 -2.95
CA GLN A 137 12.66 28.52 -4.22
C GLN A 137 12.35 27.57 -5.36
N GLY A 138 12.26 28.06 -6.58
CA GLY A 138 12.18 27.21 -7.76
C GLY A 138 12.19 28.03 -9.03
N ILE A 139 11.87 27.39 -10.15
CA ILE A 139 11.72 28.06 -11.44
C ILE A 139 10.26 28.07 -11.88
N SER A 140 9.93 29.14 -12.60
CA SER A 140 8.69 29.47 -13.26
C SER A 140 9.00 30.18 -14.59
N THR A 141 7.97 30.65 -15.27
CA THR A 141 8.08 31.54 -16.42
C THR A 141 8.16 33.00 -15.97
N SER A 142 8.97 33.84 -16.64
CA SER A 142 8.97 35.29 -16.44
C SER A 142 7.59 35.91 -16.72
N ASN A 143 6.87 35.35 -17.69
CA ASN A 143 5.51 35.75 -17.99
C ASN A 143 4.49 34.97 -17.14
N LYS A 144 3.48 35.68 -16.62
CA LYS A 144 2.26 35.12 -16.00
C LYS A 144 1.12 34.96 -17.02
N ASP A 145 1.43 34.43 -18.20
CA ASP A 145 0.50 34.36 -19.35
C ASP A 145 -0.16 32.97 -19.50
N GLY A 146 0.44 31.93 -18.94
CA GLY A 146 0.07 30.51 -19.11
C GLY A 146 1.18 29.69 -19.78
N SER A 147 2.36 30.28 -20.01
CA SER A 147 3.49 29.59 -20.63
C SER A 147 3.97 28.38 -19.83
N PRO A 148 4.20 27.23 -20.49
CA PRO A 148 4.70 26.05 -19.81
C PRO A 148 6.18 26.13 -19.45
N LEU A 149 6.60 25.31 -18.48
CA LEU A 149 8.00 24.90 -18.30
C LEU A 149 8.21 23.51 -18.90
N THR A 150 9.26 23.29 -19.68
CA THR A 150 9.64 21.97 -20.20
C THR A 150 10.97 21.53 -19.60
N LEU A 151 10.98 20.41 -18.86
CA LEU A 151 12.16 19.70 -18.39
C LEU A 151 12.43 18.49 -19.31
N SER A 152 13.40 18.59 -20.21
CA SER A 152 13.91 17.46 -20.99
C SER A 152 14.99 16.69 -20.23
N ILE A 153 15.08 15.36 -20.42
CA ILE A 153 16.09 14.49 -19.80
C ILE A 153 16.63 13.51 -20.85
N LYS A 154 17.95 13.47 -21.03
CA LYS A 154 18.63 12.63 -22.03
C LYS A 154 19.82 11.89 -21.40
N GLY A 155 20.15 10.69 -21.88
CA GLY A 155 21.32 9.92 -21.41
C GLY A 155 21.02 8.81 -20.41
N LEU A 156 19.77 8.72 -19.92
CA LEU A 156 19.28 7.63 -19.08
C LEU A 156 19.38 6.28 -19.80
N MET A 157 19.76 5.22 -19.10
CA MET A 157 19.85 3.88 -19.67
C MET A 157 18.48 3.36 -20.19
N PRO A 158 18.45 2.45 -21.18
CA PRO A 158 17.19 1.87 -21.65
C PRO A 158 16.43 1.17 -20.52
N GLY A 159 15.13 1.40 -20.43
CA GLY A 159 14.25 0.83 -19.39
C GLY A 159 13.25 1.83 -18.81
N SER A 160 12.62 1.44 -17.70
CA SER A 160 11.60 2.23 -17.01
C SER A 160 12.23 3.14 -15.94
N HIS A 161 11.81 4.40 -15.88
CA HIS A 161 12.33 5.42 -14.97
C HIS A 161 11.20 6.18 -14.27
N SER A 162 11.53 6.86 -13.17
CA SER A 162 10.60 7.77 -12.49
C SER A 162 11.24 9.09 -12.09
N LEU A 163 10.39 10.10 -11.91
CA LEU A 163 10.74 11.43 -11.46
C LEU A 163 9.62 11.95 -10.55
N LEU A 164 9.94 12.21 -9.28
CA LEU A 164 9.15 13.12 -8.45
C LEU A 164 9.41 14.57 -8.92
N THR A 165 8.51 15.52 -8.72
CA THR A 165 8.84 16.95 -8.64
C THR A 165 7.97 17.66 -7.62
N TRP A 166 8.57 18.45 -6.72
CA TRP A 166 7.81 19.37 -5.85
C TRP A 166 7.36 20.63 -6.61
N HIS A 167 6.23 21.18 -6.17
CA HIS A 167 5.51 22.33 -6.72
C HIS A 167 4.98 23.24 -5.60
N ASN A 168 5.81 24.20 -5.16
CA ASN A 168 5.49 25.14 -4.08
C ASN A 168 5.75 26.59 -4.51
N ALA A 169 4.70 27.41 -4.44
CA ALA A 169 4.74 28.83 -4.75
C ALA A 169 5.45 29.61 -3.64
N TRP A 170 6.45 30.40 -4.02
CA TRP A 170 7.22 31.25 -3.10
C TRP A 170 6.54 32.58 -2.74
N ASP A 171 5.56 33.02 -3.54
CA ASP A 171 4.79 34.25 -3.31
C ASP A 171 3.65 34.00 -2.30
N SER A 172 3.19 35.03 -1.59
CA SER A 172 2.05 34.89 -0.67
C SER A 172 0.76 34.91 -1.47
N MET A 173 0.23 33.72 -1.75
CA MET A 173 -0.87 33.53 -2.70
C MET A 173 -2.06 32.88 -2.01
N ASN A 174 -3.25 33.42 -2.23
CA ASN A 174 -4.51 32.83 -1.74
C ASN A 174 -4.88 31.57 -2.56
N GLU A 175 -4.42 31.50 -3.81
CA GLU A 175 -4.64 30.40 -4.75
C GLU A 175 -3.50 30.37 -5.78
N THR A 176 -3.14 29.18 -6.27
CA THR A 176 -2.10 28.96 -7.29
C THR A 176 -2.71 28.64 -8.65
N ALA A 177 -1.86 28.64 -9.68
CA ALA A 177 -2.20 27.90 -10.89
C ALA A 177 -2.32 26.41 -10.56
N VAL A 178 -3.11 25.70 -11.35
CA VAL A 178 -3.12 24.24 -11.41
C VAL A 178 -2.35 23.79 -12.66
N LEU A 179 -1.63 22.67 -12.59
CA LEU A 179 -0.73 22.25 -13.68
C LEU A 179 -1.33 21.13 -14.51
N ASP A 180 -1.32 21.32 -15.83
CA ASP A 180 -1.38 20.23 -16.81
C ASP A 180 0.07 19.86 -17.16
N ILE A 181 0.58 18.83 -16.49
CA ILE A 181 1.93 18.27 -16.69
C ILE A 181 1.90 17.31 -17.89
N THR A 182 3.02 17.04 -18.57
CA THR A 182 3.12 16.06 -19.67
C THR A 182 4.47 15.35 -19.60
N VAL A 183 4.65 14.16 -20.18
CA VAL A 183 5.94 13.57 -20.56
C VAL A 183 5.89 13.07 -22.00
N ASN A 184 6.79 13.54 -22.85
CA ASN A 184 6.83 13.29 -24.30
C ASN A 184 5.55 13.74 -25.04
N GLY A 185 4.99 14.88 -24.63
CA GLY A 185 3.78 15.48 -25.23
C GLY A 185 2.46 14.79 -24.85
N GLN A 186 2.53 13.57 -24.33
CA GLN A 186 1.45 12.89 -23.63
C GLN A 186 1.37 13.47 -22.21
N ARG A 187 0.18 13.75 -21.66
CA ARG A 187 -0.01 14.36 -20.31
C ARG A 187 0.63 13.56 -19.12
N ALA A 188 0.69 14.11 -17.91
CA ALA A 188 1.29 13.45 -16.73
C ALA A 188 0.58 13.77 -15.39
N TYR A 189 0.01 14.98 -15.25
CA TYR A 189 -1.13 15.27 -14.35
C TYR A 189 -2.03 16.32 -15.02
N THR A 190 -3.35 16.29 -14.79
CA THR A 190 -4.28 17.35 -15.20
C THR A 190 -4.72 18.15 -13.99
N SER A 191 -4.70 19.48 -14.08
CA SER A 191 -5.11 20.40 -13.02
C SER A 191 -4.51 20.08 -11.64
N PHE A 192 -3.23 19.69 -11.61
CA PHE A 192 -2.47 19.41 -10.40
C PHE A 192 -2.36 20.66 -9.52
N LYS A 193 -2.85 20.60 -8.27
CA LYS A 193 -2.81 21.75 -7.36
C LYS A 193 -1.42 21.94 -6.75
N GLN A 194 -0.87 23.14 -6.90
CA GLN A 194 0.41 23.52 -6.30
C GLN A 194 0.22 23.96 -4.84
N SER A 195 1.28 23.85 -4.04
CA SER A 195 1.33 24.34 -2.67
C SER A 195 1.77 25.81 -2.60
N VAL A 196 1.57 26.49 -1.45
CA VAL A 196 1.96 27.88 -1.24
C VAL A 196 2.76 27.99 0.05
N ARG A 197 3.99 28.50 -0.03
CA ARG A 197 4.87 28.85 1.11
C ARG A 197 5.00 27.76 2.18
N VAL A 198 4.79 26.51 1.80
CA VAL A 198 5.16 25.38 2.65
C VAL A 198 6.68 25.38 2.81
N ASP A 199 7.17 25.19 4.03
CA ASP A 199 8.60 25.26 4.33
C ASP A 199 9.32 23.91 4.15
N ASN A 200 8.60 22.81 4.01
CA ASN A 200 9.15 21.46 4.00
C ASN A 200 8.67 20.58 2.82
N ILE A 201 9.46 19.57 2.43
CA ILE A 201 9.12 18.64 1.34
C ILE A 201 7.96 17.68 1.66
N TRP A 202 7.57 17.56 2.92
CA TRP A 202 6.52 16.64 3.40
C TRP A 202 5.11 17.14 3.13
N GLN A 203 4.92 18.45 3.23
CA GLN A 203 3.64 19.14 3.05
C GLN A 203 3.57 19.86 1.69
N ALA A 204 4.69 19.98 0.97
CA ALA A 204 4.72 20.60 -0.34
C ALA A 204 4.10 19.65 -1.37
N ALA A 205 3.20 20.18 -2.21
CA ALA A 205 2.59 19.40 -3.27
C ALA A 205 3.66 18.85 -4.21
N ALA A 206 3.60 17.55 -4.53
CA ALA A 206 4.55 16.90 -5.42
C ALA A 206 3.84 16.05 -6.47
N SER A 207 4.32 16.06 -7.71
CA SER A 207 3.89 15.18 -8.78
C SER A 207 4.90 14.03 -8.92
N TYR A 208 4.43 12.78 -9.00
CA TYR A 208 5.28 11.62 -9.28
C TYR A 208 4.92 11.05 -10.65
N ILE A 209 5.89 10.96 -11.56
CA ILE A 209 5.68 10.58 -12.95
C ILE A 209 6.64 9.46 -13.37
N THR A 210 6.12 8.46 -14.08
CA THR A 210 6.90 7.34 -14.64
C THR A 210 7.02 7.47 -16.16
N PHE A 211 8.15 7.07 -16.72
CA PHE A 211 8.37 7.12 -18.17
C PHE A 211 9.38 6.07 -18.65
N GLU A 212 9.14 5.55 -19.85
CA GLU A 212 10.03 4.60 -20.53
C GLU A 212 11.09 5.33 -21.37
N VAL A 213 12.30 4.77 -21.37
CA VAL A 213 13.44 5.20 -22.18
C VAL A 213 13.84 4.04 -23.10
N ALA A 214 13.69 4.22 -24.41
CA ALA A 214 14.03 3.19 -25.40
C ALA A 214 15.54 3.13 -25.72
N SER A 215 16.28 4.22 -25.48
CA SER A 215 17.74 4.27 -25.66
C SER A 215 18.37 5.40 -24.83
N ALA A 216 19.65 5.26 -24.48
CA ALA A 216 20.45 6.35 -23.90
C ALA A 216 20.59 7.59 -24.81
N THR A 217 20.19 7.49 -26.09
CA THR A 217 20.14 8.62 -27.02
C THR A 217 18.79 9.35 -27.03
N GLN A 218 17.73 8.81 -26.41
CA GLN A 218 16.41 9.44 -26.32
C GLN A 218 16.43 10.67 -25.41
N ASP A 219 15.60 11.66 -25.77
CA ASP A 219 15.33 12.87 -25.00
C ASP A 219 13.87 12.82 -24.49
N VAL A 220 13.68 12.81 -23.17
CA VAL A 220 12.39 12.66 -22.47
C VAL A 220 11.89 14.03 -22.01
N LYS A 221 10.79 14.54 -22.55
CA LYS A 221 10.34 15.94 -22.34
C LYS A 221 9.15 16.06 -21.41
N ILE A 222 9.37 16.47 -20.16
CA ILE A 222 8.33 16.71 -19.18
C ILE A 222 7.82 18.16 -19.29
N VAL A 223 6.55 18.44 -19.62
CA VAL A 223 6.03 19.82 -19.81
C VAL A 223 4.96 20.19 -18.78
N TYR A 224 5.22 21.16 -17.91
CA TYR A 224 4.33 21.66 -16.85
C TYR A 224 3.60 22.93 -17.32
N THR A 225 2.31 22.84 -17.62
CA THR A 225 1.50 23.92 -18.22
C THR A 225 0.54 24.54 -17.19
N PRO A 226 0.70 25.82 -16.81
CA PRO A 226 -0.09 26.40 -15.71
C PRO A 226 -1.42 27.04 -16.16
N ASN A 227 -2.51 26.53 -15.60
CA ASN A 227 -3.89 27.00 -15.82
C ASN A 227 -4.46 27.69 -14.56
N GLY A 228 -5.48 28.55 -14.72
CA GLY A 228 -6.18 29.18 -13.59
C GLY A 228 -5.48 30.41 -13.01
N ALA A 229 -5.54 30.57 -11.68
CA ALA A 229 -5.00 31.74 -10.97
C ALA A 229 -3.48 31.86 -11.13
N ASP A 230 -2.94 33.09 -11.16
CA ASP A 230 -1.49 33.41 -11.24
C ASP A 230 -0.68 32.87 -12.44
N LYS A 231 -1.18 31.87 -13.17
CA LYS A 231 -0.68 31.39 -14.48
C LYS A 231 0.82 31.04 -14.51
N ARG A 232 1.33 30.47 -13.41
CA ARG A 232 2.73 30.07 -13.24
C ARG A 232 2.87 28.63 -12.75
N ALA A 233 3.78 27.89 -13.39
CA ALA A 233 4.26 26.61 -12.87
C ALA A 233 5.45 26.86 -11.93
N PHE A 234 5.52 26.14 -10.82
CA PHE A 234 6.64 26.18 -9.89
C PHE A 234 7.30 24.79 -9.85
N ILE A 235 8.61 24.69 -10.08
CA ILE A 235 9.35 23.42 -10.03
C ILE A 235 10.54 23.54 -9.07
N ASN A 236 10.69 22.53 -8.20
CA ASN A 236 11.53 22.58 -7.01
C ASN A 236 12.64 21.48 -6.96
N GLY A 237 12.32 20.17 -6.94
CA GLY A 237 13.26 19.02 -6.87
C GLY A 237 12.60 17.63 -6.66
N HIS A 238 13.36 16.54 -6.42
CA HIS A 238 12.86 15.12 -6.40
C HIS A 238 13.53 14.09 -5.44
N ARG A 239 12.86 13.01 -4.96
CA ARG A 239 13.42 11.94 -4.04
C ARG A 239 12.55 10.65 -3.84
N ASP A 240 13.15 9.55 -3.33
CA ASP A 240 12.56 8.42 -2.57
C ASP A 240 13.48 8.02 -1.37
N GLU A 241 12.96 7.30 -0.35
CA GLU A 241 13.40 7.42 1.05
C GLU A 241 13.31 6.18 2.00
N ARG A 242 12.76 5.04 1.57
CA ARG A 242 12.87 3.78 2.36
C ARG A 242 14.18 3.06 2.03
N ILE A 243 14.75 2.36 3.01
CA ILE A 243 15.94 1.52 2.82
C ILE A 243 15.77 0.16 3.51
N GLU A 244 16.37 -0.87 2.93
CA GLU A 244 16.66 -2.13 3.62
C GLU A 244 18.01 -1.99 4.36
N VAL A 245 18.25 -2.82 5.37
CA VAL A 245 19.44 -2.78 6.24
C VAL A 245 20.13 -4.13 6.29
N SER A 246 21.41 -4.15 6.64
CA SER A 246 22.12 -5.37 7.00
C SER A 246 21.71 -5.86 8.39
N ASP A 247 21.96 -7.14 8.66
CA ASP A 247 21.59 -7.85 9.90
C ASP A 247 22.09 -7.17 11.19
N ASP A 248 23.16 -6.38 11.09
CA ASP A 248 23.72 -5.56 12.18
C ASP A 248 22.91 -4.28 12.49
N SER A 249 21.75 -4.11 11.84
CA SER A 249 20.90 -2.91 11.93
C SER A 249 21.65 -1.63 11.54
N SER A 250 22.39 -1.69 10.43
CA SER A 250 23.09 -0.56 9.84
C SER A 250 22.83 -0.40 8.34
N VAL A 251 23.27 0.72 7.77
CA VAL A 251 23.42 0.88 6.31
C VAL A 251 24.73 1.59 6.00
N THR A 252 25.40 1.19 4.91
CA THR A 252 26.51 1.98 4.36
C THR A 252 25.93 3.11 3.52
N ALA A 253 25.96 4.33 4.05
CA ALA A 253 25.59 5.53 3.28
C ALA A 253 26.81 6.07 2.52
N SER A 254 26.58 6.62 1.32
CA SER A 254 27.61 7.18 0.45
C SER A 254 27.18 8.52 -0.15
N TRP A 255 28.16 9.34 -0.55
CA TRP A 255 27.94 10.69 -1.05
C TRP A 255 28.98 11.11 -2.10
N THR A 256 28.77 12.28 -2.71
CA THR A 256 29.79 12.92 -3.56
C THR A 256 30.49 14.02 -2.78
N GLY A 257 31.83 14.00 -2.76
CA GLY A 257 32.63 15.05 -2.12
C GLY A 257 32.86 16.28 -3.01
N PRO A 258 33.48 17.36 -2.49
CA PRO A 258 33.77 18.56 -3.26
C PRO A 258 34.77 18.28 -4.41
N ALA A 259 34.75 19.14 -5.43
CA ALA A 259 35.64 19.08 -6.57
C ALA A 259 37.08 19.57 -6.27
N SER A 260 37.26 20.36 -5.21
CA SER A 260 38.57 20.82 -4.73
C SER A 260 38.50 21.20 -3.24
N GLY A 261 39.67 21.20 -2.58
CA GLY A 261 39.85 21.60 -1.19
C GLY A 261 41.22 21.17 -0.67
N GLU A 262 41.67 21.80 0.41
CA GLU A 262 42.88 21.42 1.16
C GLU A 262 42.51 20.37 2.23
N ASP A 263 43.25 19.26 2.30
CA ASP A 263 43.09 18.17 3.29
C ASP A 263 41.62 17.78 3.56
N VAL A 264 40.88 17.50 2.47
CA VAL A 264 39.42 17.29 2.52
C VAL A 264 39.06 16.03 3.30
N LYS A 265 38.25 16.21 4.34
CA LYS A 265 37.70 15.15 5.20
C LYS A 265 36.20 15.34 5.37
N TYR A 266 35.52 14.34 5.93
CA TYR A 266 34.08 14.40 6.21
C TYR A 266 33.77 14.06 7.67
N ASN A 267 32.76 14.70 8.22
CA ASN A 267 32.14 14.34 9.49
C ASN A 267 30.69 13.93 9.19
N VAL A 268 30.36 12.67 9.45
CA VAL A 268 29.03 12.08 9.19
C VAL A 268 28.27 12.00 10.50
N PHE A 269 27.03 12.50 10.48
CA PHE A 269 26.14 12.53 11.63
C PHE A 269 24.87 11.73 11.34
N LEU A 270 24.31 11.13 12.39
CA LEU A 270 23.05 10.39 12.38
C LEU A 270 22.23 10.80 13.62
N GLY A 271 20.90 10.85 13.48
CA GLY A 271 20.01 11.11 14.60
C GLY A 271 18.57 10.75 14.30
N LYS A 272 17.73 10.80 15.34
CA LYS A 272 16.29 10.52 15.26
C LYS A 272 15.45 11.79 15.06
N SER A 273 16.12 12.94 14.94
CA SER A 273 15.53 14.27 14.73
C SER A 273 16.40 15.08 13.77
N PRO A 274 15.82 15.90 12.87
CA PRO A 274 16.58 16.76 11.96
C PRO A 274 17.35 17.89 12.68
N THR A 275 17.15 18.06 13.99
CA THR A 275 17.83 19.05 14.83
C THR A 275 18.74 18.44 15.91
N ASP A 276 18.72 17.11 16.10
CA ASP A 276 19.62 16.43 17.03
C ASP A 276 20.31 15.24 16.34
N LEU A 277 21.44 15.53 15.71
CA LEU A 277 22.30 14.56 15.03
C LEU A 277 23.58 14.37 15.84
N LYS A 278 23.93 13.13 16.17
CA LYS A 278 25.19 12.76 16.81
C LYS A 278 26.19 12.33 15.74
N SER A 279 27.48 12.53 15.98
CA SER A 279 28.52 12.04 15.06
C SER A 279 28.55 10.52 15.06
N VAL A 280 28.69 9.94 13.87
CA VAL A 280 28.94 8.51 13.65
C VAL A 280 30.28 8.26 12.93
N ALA A 281 30.84 9.27 12.27
CA ALA A 281 32.22 9.27 11.79
C ALA A 281 32.77 10.71 11.76
N GLU A 282 34.04 10.94 12.11
CA GLU A 282 34.70 12.25 12.01
C GLU A 282 36.11 12.14 11.44
N GLY A 283 36.45 13.02 10.50
CA GLY A 283 37.78 13.07 9.88
C GLY A 283 38.06 12.01 8.82
N ILE A 284 37.07 11.24 8.36
CA ILE A 284 37.25 10.27 7.26
C ILE A 284 37.62 10.97 5.94
N THR A 285 38.36 10.27 5.08
CA THR A 285 38.67 10.71 3.71
C THR A 285 37.80 10.01 2.65
N GLU A 286 37.20 8.89 3.08
CA GLU A 286 36.27 8.04 2.39
C GLU A 286 34.94 8.76 2.15
N ARG A 287 34.31 8.50 1.01
CA ARG A 287 32.99 9.08 0.64
C ARG A 287 31.82 8.16 1.03
N SER A 288 32.01 7.39 2.09
CA SER A 288 31.07 6.41 2.62
C SER A 288 31.28 6.18 4.10
N ALA A 289 30.20 5.99 4.85
CA ALA A 289 30.23 5.62 6.27
C ALA A 289 29.04 4.74 6.61
N THR A 290 29.24 3.84 7.57
CA THR A 290 28.17 3.10 8.21
C THR A 290 27.32 4.06 9.06
N LEU A 291 26.00 3.96 8.93
CA LEU A 291 25.01 4.57 9.83
C LEU A 291 24.51 3.46 10.77
N PRO A 292 25.02 3.36 12.01
CA PRO A 292 24.71 2.26 12.93
C PRO A 292 23.49 2.53 13.81
N GLY A 293 22.98 1.51 14.49
CA GLY A 293 21.93 1.66 15.51
C GLY A 293 20.56 2.03 14.92
N LEU A 294 20.30 1.58 13.69
CA LEU A 294 19.03 1.78 13.01
C LEU A 294 17.97 0.86 13.62
N ASN A 295 16.70 1.19 13.43
CA ASN A 295 15.57 0.33 13.81
C ASN A 295 14.32 0.68 13.00
N THR A 296 13.28 -0.10 13.18
CA THR A 296 12.03 -0.08 12.39
C THR A 296 11.00 0.95 12.87
N ILE A 297 11.18 1.49 14.07
CA ILE A 297 10.25 2.39 14.77
C ILE A 297 10.58 3.84 14.38
N ASP A 298 11.85 4.20 14.51
CA ASP A 298 12.34 5.56 14.35
C ASP A 298 12.30 6.06 12.90
N SER A 299 12.42 7.38 12.76
CA SER A 299 12.78 8.01 11.49
C SER A 299 14.20 8.56 11.63
N PHE A 300 15.07 8.21 10.70
CA PHE A 300 16.48 8.57 10.77
C PHE A 300 16.77 9.78 9.91
N TYR A 301 17.69 10.59 10.41
CA TYR A 301 18.16 11.79 9.78
C TYR A 301 19.68 11.71 9.75
N TRP A 302 20.32 11.92 8.60
CA TRP A 302 21.78 11.87 8.49
C TRP A 302 22.34 13.04 7.68
N ARG A 303 23.58 13.44 7.96
CA ARG A 303 24.23 14.64 7.42
C ARG A 303 25.71 14.37 7.19
N VAL A 304 26.30 15.01 6.19
CA VAL A 304 27.74 14.96 5.93
C VAL A 304 28.32 16.37 5.89
N ASP A 305 29.09 16.74 6.90
CA ASP A 305 29.84 17.99 6.93
C ASP A 305 31.21 17.79 6.26
N VAL A 306 31.66 18.78 5.50
CA VAL A 306 32.95 18.74 4.79
C VAL A 306 33.96 19.57 5.57
N VAL A 307 35.07 18.97 5.98
CA VAL A 307 36.21 19.67 6.59
C VAL A 307 37.24 19.94 5.49
N SER A 308 37.83 21.14 5.45
CA SER A 308 38.94 21.46 4.57
C SER A 308 39.84 22.55 5.19
N GLY A 309 41.11 22.21 5.39
CA GLY A 309 42.02 22.96 6.25
C GLY A 309 41.44 23.13 7.65
N SER A 310 41.36 24.37 8.14
CA SER A 310 40.72 24.72 9.43
C SER A 310 39.21 24.98 9.34
N ASN A 311 38.59 24.86 8.16
CA ASN A 311 37.18 25.20 7.95
C ASN A 311 36.31 23.94 7.95
N THR A 312 35.10 24.03 8.55
CA THR A 312 34.06 22.99 8.44
C THR A 312 32.81 23.58 7.79
N TYR A 313 32.32 22.92 6.75
CA TYR A 313 31.14 23.30 5.99
C TYR A 313 30.00 22.31 6.29
N THR A 314 29.01 22.76 7.06
CA THR A 314 27.89 21.90 7.47
C THR A 314 27.03 21.49 6.28
N GLY A 315 26.82 20.18 6.12
CA GLY A 315 26.00 19.61 5.05
C GLY A 315 24.50 19.80 5.27
N ARG A 316 23.71 19.30 4.32
CA ARG A 316 22.27 19.13 4.50
C ARG A 316 21.96 17.77 5.14
N VAL A 317 20.82 17.75 5.83
CA VAL A 317 20.25 16.56 6.45
C VAL A 317 19.30 15.85 5.47
N PHE A 318 19.58 14.58 5.19
CA PHE A 318 18.69 13.63 4.53
C PHE A 318 17.81 12.93 5.59
N PHE A 319 16.63 12.42 5.20
CA PHE A 319 15.77 11.56 6.02
C PHE A 319 15.69 10.13 5.45
N PHE A 320 15.49 9.09 6.27
CA PHE A 320 15.07 7.76 5.80
C PHE A 320 14.33 6.97 6.89
N ARG A 321 13.73 5.85 6.48
CA ARG A 321 13.15 4.82 7.36
C ARG A 321 13.54 3.43 6.90
N ILE A 322 13.55 2.48 7.83
CA ILE A 322 13.82 1.07 7.52
C ILE A 322 12.57 0.41 6.95
N ALA A 323 12.74 -0.35 5.88
CA ALA A 323 11.70 -1.12 5.20
C ALA A 323 11.36 -2.39 6.00
N GLN A 324 10.63 -2.20 7.09
CA GLN A 324 10.06 -3.29 7.89
C GLN A 324 8.66 -3.64 7.36
N LEU A 325 8.40 -4.93 7.12
CA LEU A 325 7.09 -5.44 6.70
C LEU A 325 5.97 -4.98 7.64
N ALA A 326 4.75 -4.89 7.12
CA ALA A 326 3.56 -4.56 7.90
C ALA A 326 3.31 -5.58 9.03
N PHE A 327 3.60 -6.85 8.76
CA PHE A 327 3.58 -8.02 9.64
C PHE A 327 4.31 -9.17 8.90
N PRO A 328 4.76 -10.26 9.54
CA PRO A 328 5.63 -11.27 8.92
C PRO A 328 5.07 -11.89 7.62
N GLY A 329 3.76 -12.12 7.55
CA GLY A 329 3.08 -12.65 6.37
C GLY A 329 2.62 -11.60 5.34
N ALA A 330 3.13 -10.37 5.39
CA ALA A 330 2.75 -9.30 4.46
C ALA A 330 3.48 -9.42 3.11
N GLU A 331 2.73 -9.42 2.02
CA GLU A 331 3.25 -9.66 0.66
C GLU A 331 2.75 -8.58 -0.32
N GLY A 332 3.27 -8.59 -1.54
CA GLY A 332 2.85 -7.65 -2.60
C GLY A 332 3.41 -6.23 -2.45
N TRP A 333 2.77 -5.30 -3.14
CA TRP A 333 3.22 -3.89 -3.22
C TRP A 333 2.74 -3.01 -2.05
N GLY A 334 1.76 -3.49 -1.26
CA GLY A 334 1.38 -2.90 0.02
C GLY A 334 2.21 -3.41 1.22
N ARG A 335 3.13 -4.36 1.05
CA ARG A 335 3.78 -5.10 2.17
C ARG A 335 4.54 -4.25 3.18
N PHE A 336 5.02 -3.08 2.77
CA PHE A 336 5.77 -2.13 3.60
C PHE A 336 4.92 -0.96 4.13
N ALA A 337 3.59 -1.14 4.24
CA ALA A 337 2.72 -0.22 4.96
C ALA A 337 3.18 -0.10 6.42
N ARG A 338 3.53 1.12 6.89
CA ARG A 338 3.97 1.32 8.29
C ARG A 338 2.85 1.07 9.31
N GLY A 339 1.59 1.35 8.94
CA GLY A 339 0.48 1.36 9.87
C GLY A 339 0.75 2.27 11.09
N GLY A 340 0.24 1.88 12.25
CA GLY A 340 0.38 2.61 13.51
C GLY A 340 1.73 2.45 14.23
N ARG A 341 2.75 1.81 13.63
CA ARG A 341 4.04 1.50 14.29
C ARG A 341 4.67 2.72 14.96
N GLY A 342 4.94 2.62 16.27
CA GLY A 342 5.46 3.71 17.11
C GLY A 342 4.48 4.87 17.36
N GLY A 343 3.18 4.65 17.10
CA GLY A 343 2.10 5.60 17.36
C GLY A 343 1.42 5.42 18.71
N LYS A 344 0.28 6.09 18.89
CA LYS A 344 -0.58 5.89 20.07
C LYS A 344 -1.43 4.64 19.92
N VAL A 345 -1.76 3.99 21.04
CA VAL A 345 -2.81 2.96 21.05
C VAL A 345 -4.15 3.63 21.38
N ILE A 346 -5.22 3.20 20.71
CA ILE A 346 -6.59 3.68 20.94
C ILE A 346 -7.49 2.47 21.04
N LYS A 347 -8.15 2.32 22.20
CA LYS A 347 -9.02 1.18 22.49
C LYS A 347 -10.47 1.53 22.16
N VAL A 348 -11.10 0.69 21.33
CA VAL A 348 -12.54 0.74 21.08
C VAL A 348 -13.24 -0.01 22.21
N THR A 349 -14.02 0.71 23.00
CA THR A 349 -14.74 0.24 24.19
C THR A 349 -16.27 0.25 24.00
N SER A 350 -16.75 0.88 22.92
CA SER A 350 -18.16 1.02 22.58
C SER A 350 -18.46 0.51 21.17
N LEU A 351 -19.66 -0.08 21.00
CA LEU A 351 -20.20 -0.47 19.69
C LEU A 351 -21.01 0.67 19.03
N GLU A 352 -21.19 1.80 19.72
CA GLU A 352 -21.90 2.97 19.22
C GLU A 352 -21.10 3.68 18.10
N ASP A 353 -21.82 4.28 17.16
CA ASP A 353 -21.25 4.97 15.99
C ASP A 353 -21.32 6.50 16.15
N THR A 354 -20.56 7.06 17.09
CA THR A 354 -20.50 8.51 17.35
C THR A 354 -19.11 9.09 17.05
N ASN A 355 -18.90 10.38 17.31
CA ASN A 355 -17.57 11.01 17.21
C ASN A 355 -16.83 11.03 18.56
N ASP A 356 -17.31 10.28 19.56
CA ASP A 356 -16.79 10.30 20.93
C ASP A 356 -15.73 9.22 21.16
N GLU A 357 -14.82 9.47 22.11
CA GLU A 357 -13.72 8.56 22.44
C GLU A 357 -14.23 7.18 22.91
N GLY A 358 -13.51 6.12 22.55
CA GLY A 358 -13.95 4.74 22.73
C GLY A 358 -14.80 4.16 21.58
N THR A 359 -15.18 4.96 20.57
CA THR A 359 -15.86 4.46 19.36
C THR A 359 -14.89 4.19 18.19
N LEU A 360 -15.27 3.27 17.30
CA LEU A 360 -14.50 2.98 16.08
C LEU A 360 -14.42 4.20 15.14
N ARG A 361 -15.50 4.98 15.03
CA ARG A 361 -15.53 6.19 14.21
C ARG A 361 -14.56 7.25 14.75
N TYR A 362 -14.54 7.50 16.06
CA TYR A 362 -13.52 8.39 16.66
C TYR A 362 -12.10 7.93 16.35
N ALA A 363 -11.79 6.66 16.62
CA ALA A 363 -10.45 6.10 16.44
C ALA A 363 -9.94 6.21 14.99
N LEU A 364 -10.83 6.09 14.01
CA LEU A 364 -10.48 6.16 12.59
C LEU A 364 -10.50 7.59 12.01
N THR A 365 -11.52 8.40 12.31
CA THR A 365 -11.75 9.69 11.61
C THR A 365 -11.48 10.93 12.45
N VAL A 366 -11.68 10.89 13.78
CA VAL A 366 -11.52 12.05 14.67
C VAL A 366 -10.09 12.13 15.20
N ALA A 367 -9.56 11.02 15.74
CA ALA A 367 -8.17 10.90 16.20
C ALA A 367 -7.16 11.22 15.08
N LYS A 368 -5.94 11.66 15.45
CA LYS A 368 -4.92 12.18 14.51
C LYS A 368 -3.51 11.67 14.86
N GLY A 369 -2.67 11.57 13.83
CA GLY A 369 -1.30 11.05 13.94
C GLY A 369 -1.23 9.52 13.98
N PRO A 370 -0.01 8.94 13.99
CA PRO A 370 0.19 7.49 13.97
C PRO A 370 -0.54 6.79 15.11
N ARG A 371 -1.32 5.74 14.79
CA ARG A 371 -2.17 5.06 15.78
C ARG A 371 -2.47 3.59 15.48
N ILE A 372 -2.49 2.78 16.54
CA ILE A 372 -2.94 1.39 16.53
C ILE A 372 -4.32 1.34 17.20
N VAL A 373 -5.31 0.76 16.53
CA VAL A 373 -6.69 0.64 17.00
C VAL A 373 -6.96 -0.81 17.39
N VAL A 374 -7.20 -1.02 18.68
CA VAL A 374 -7.52 -2.33 19.31
C VAL A 374 -8.93 -2.30 19.90
N PHE A 375 -9.46 -3.47 20.28
CA PHE A 375 -10.87 -3.62 20.68
C PHE A 375 -11.02 -4.29 22.06
N ASP A 376 -11.45 -3.51 23.05
CA ASP A 376 -11.93 -4.03 24.34
C ASP A 376 -13.37 -4.57 24.24
N VAL A 377 -14.04 -4.39 23.11
CA VAL A 377 -15.45 -4.76 22.88
C VAL A 377 -15.62 -5.57 21.59
N GLY A 378 -16.51 -6.57 21.62
CA GLY A 378 -16.90 -7.39 20.47
C GLY A 378 -18.41 -7.32 20.24
N GLY A 379 -18.87 -7.59 19.02
CA GLY A 379 -20.29 -7.51 18.64
C GLY A 379 -20.54 -6.76 17.32
N VAL A 380 -21.78 -6.29 17.14
CA VAL A 380 -22.22 -5.56 15.93
C VAL A 380 -22.04 -4.05 16.10
N ILE A 381 -21.29 -3.41 15.21
CA ILE A 381 -21.25 -1.94 15.05
C ILE A 381 -22.20 -1.58 13.91
N THR A 382 -23.25 -0.81 14.21
CA THR A 382 -24.24 -0.36 13.21
C THR A 382 -23.95 1.08 12.80
N THR A 383 -23.34 1.28 11.64
CA THR A 383 -22.88 2.60 11.21
C THR A 383 -24.01 3.44 10.60
N THR A 384 -24.17 4.65 11.13
CA THR A 384 -25.14 5.68 10.74
C THR A 384 -24.78 6.35 9.42
N ALA A 385 -23.48 6.45 9.11
CA ALA A 385 -22.93 7.03 7.90
C ALA A 385 -21.63 6.33 7.49
N ARG A 386 -21.13 6.57 6.26
CA ARG A 386 -19.82 6.06 5.80
C ARG A 386 -18.70 6.44 6.78
N ILE A 387 -17.79 5.50 7.06
CA ILE A 387 -16.50 5.76 7.70
C ILE A 387 -15.45 5.81 6.59
N SER A 388 -15.11 7.03 6.15
CA SER A 388 -14.03 7.30 5.19
C SER A 388 -12.77 7.73 5.93
N VAL A 389 -11.71 6.94 5.80
CA VAL A 389 -10.39 7.23 6.38
C VAL A 389 -9.52 7.94 5.34
N ASN A 390 -9.09 9.16 5.65
CA ASN A 390 -8.33 10.05 4.77
C ASN A 390 -7.08 10.62 5.48
N ASP A 391 -6.49 9.81 6.35
CA ASP A 391 -5.36 10.11 7.22
C ASP A 391 -4.26 9.05 6.98
N GLN A 392 -3.17 9.09 7.73
CA GLN A 392 -2.02 8.19 7.52
C GLN A 392 -1.53 7.51 8.80
N TYR A 393 -0.77 6.42 8.64
CA TYR A 393 -0.14 5.66 9.73
C TYR A 393 -1.13 5.04 10.72
N ILE A 394 -2.03 4.18 10.22
CA ILE A 394 -3.09 3.55 11.04
C ILE A 394 -3.01 2.02 10.93
N THR A 395 -3.00 1.34 12.09
CA THR A 395 -3.32 -0.10 12.17
C THR A 395 -4.71 -0.27 12.76
N LEU A 396 -5.57 -1.09 12.15
CA LEU A 396 -6.85 -1.52 12.69
C LEU A 396 -6.81 -3.04 12.88
N ALA A 397 -6.82 -3.48 14.14
CA ALA A 397 -6.56 -4.86 14.53
C ALA A 397 -7.81 -5.57 15.05
N GLY A 398 -8.71 -5.97 14.14
CA GLY A 398 -9.97 -6.63 14.47
C GLY A 398 -9.82 -7.94 15.25
N GLN A 399 -8.64 -8.58 15.18
CA GLN A 399 -8.32 -9.82 15.89
C GLN A 399 -8.22 -9.67 17.42
N THR A 400 -8.10 -8.44 17.94
CA THR A 400 -8.03 -8.18 19.39
C THR A 400 -9.40 -8.31 20.09
N ALA A 401 -10.48 -8.10 19.34
CA ALA A 401 -11.84 -8.02 19.86
C ALA A 401 -12.28 -9.31 20.57
N PRO A 402 -12.94 -9.24 21.75
CA PRO A 402 -13.41 -10.41 22.48
C PRO A 402 -14.59 -11.11 21.81
N GLY A 403 -14.83 -12.36 22.22
CA GLY A 403 -15.96 -13.17 21.76
C GLY A 403 -15.87 -13.49 20.27
N LYS A 404 -16.93 -13.19 19.51
CA LYS A 404 -16.99 -13.47 18.06
C LYS A 404 -16.29 -12.40 17.19
N GLY A 405 -15.67 -11.40 17.81
CA GLY A 405 -15.03 -10.27 17.14
C GLY A 405 -16.03 -9.18 16.73
N ILE A 406 -15.65 -8.38 15.73
CA ILE A 406 -16.46 -7.25 15.25
C ILE A 406 -17.07 -7.53 13.87
N VAL A 407 -18.34 -7.13 13.70
CA VAL A 407 -18.98 -6.99 12.40
C VAL A 407 -19.62 -5.61 12.24
N ILE A 408 -19.39 -5.00 11.07
CA ILE A 408 -19.88 -3.66 10.72
C ILE A 408 -21.03 -3.80 9.72
N GLN A 409 -22.19 -3.21 10.04
CA GLN A 409 -23.38 -3.18 9.18
C GLN A 409 -23.92 -1.75 8.99
N GLY A 410 -24.83 -1.55 8.03
CA GLY A 410 -25.40 -0.23 7.72
C GLY A 410 -24.68 0.48 6.58
N ASN A 411 -23.53 1.08 6.87
CA ASN A 411 -22.76 1.92 5.94
C ASN A 411 -21.29 1.46 5.79
N PRO A 412 -20.57 1.86 4.72
CA PRO A 412 -19.21 1.37 4.42
C PRO A 412 -18.15 1.80 5.45
N LEU A 413 -17.10 0.97 5.55
CA LEU A 413 -15.80 1.33 6.12
C LEU A 413 -14.75 1.24 5.01
N GLY A 414 -14.05 2.33 4.69
CA GLY A 414 -12.99 2.30 3.68
C GLY A 414 -12.07 3.51 3.70
N LEU A 415 -11.00 3.43 2.91
CA LEU A 415 -10.03 4.50 2.74
C LEU A 415 -10.43 5.44 1.60
N THR A 416 -9.97 6.69 1.67
CA THR A 416 -10.21 7.72 0.66
C THR A 416 -9.01 8.68 0.65
N GLY A 417 -7.97 8.34 -0.11
CA GLY A 417 -6.71 9.10 -0.15
C GLY A 417 -5.77 8.86 1.04
N ALA A 418 -5.90 7.73 1.74
CA ALA A 418 -5.07 7.41 2.91
C ALA A 418 -3.67 6.90 2.51
N SER A 419 -2.73 6.90 3.46
CA SER A 419 -1.39 6.31 3.25
C SER A 419 -0.89 5.52 4.45
N ASP A 420 -0.10 4.46 4.21
CA ASP A 420 0.50 3.62 5.27
C ASP A 420 -0.56 3.05 6.24
N ILE A 421 -1.52 2.30 5.70
CA ILE A 421 -2.66 1.74 6.46
C ILE A 421 -2.61 0.20 6.47
N ILE A 422 -2.81 -0.39 7.65
CA ILE A 422 -2.95 -1.83 7.86
C ILE A 422 -4.33 -2.11 8.47
N PHE A 423 -5.25 -2.76 7.75
CA PHE A 423 -6.47 -3.33 8.37
C PHE A 423 -6.37 -4.85 8.37
N ARG A 424 -6.67 -5.48 9.51
CA ARG A 424 -6.75 -6.95 9.62
C ARG A 424 -7.99 -7.40 10.38
N HIS A 425 -8.53 -8.57 10.02
CA HIS A 425 -9.58 -9.28 10.77
C HIS A 425 -10.90 -8.50 11.02
N VAL A 426 -11.32 -7.63 10.09
CA VAL A 426 -12.61 -6.90 10.18
C VAL A 426 -13.66 -7.52 9.26
N ARG A 427 -14.90 -7.65 9.74
CA ARG A 427 -16.07 -8.02 8.92
C ARG A 427 -16.89 -6.79 8.55
N VAL A 428 -17.23 -6.64 7.26
CA VAL A 428 -18.12 -5.58 6.76
C VAL A 428 -19.24 -6.22 5.95
N ARG A 429 -20.45 -6.26 6.53
CA ARG A 429 -21.66 -6.79 5.90
C ARG A 429 -22.80 -5.75 6.01
N PRO A 430 -22.86 -4.73 5.12
CA PRO A 430 -23.80 -3.61 5.27
C PRO A 430 -25.27 -4.03 5.25
N GLY A 431 -25.60 -5.06 4.47
CA GLY A 431 -26.96 -5.55 4.28
C GLY A 431 -27.87 -4.48 3.69
N LYS A 432 -29.16 -4.53 4.04
CA LYS A 432 -30.15 -3.50 3.67
C LYS A 432 -30.42 -2.49 4.79
N VAL A 433 -29.57 -2.45 5.82
CA VAL A 433 -29.80 -1.74 7.10
C VAL A 433 -29.89 -0.21 6.92
N SER A 434 -29.10 0.36 6.01
CA SER A 434 -29.16 1.80 5.67
C SER A 434 -30.28 2.17 4.69
N GLY A 435 -30.96 1.18 4.08
CA GLY A 435 -31.95 1.42 3.03
C GLY A 435 -31.40 2.08 1.76
N GLN A 436 -30.08 2.09 1.56
CA GLN A 436 -29.40 2.73 0.43
C GLN A 436 -28.59 1.71 -0.39
N THR A 437 -28.41 1.98 -1.68
CA THR A 437 -27.39 1.28 -2.49
C THR A 437 -25.99 1.71 -2.04
N ILE A 438 -25.22 0.74 -1.54
CA ILE A 438 -24.05 0.90 -0.68
C ILE A 438 -22.97 -0.15 -1.00
N ASP A 439 -21.72 0.31 -1.00
CA ASP A 439 -20.47 -0.47 -1.16
C ASP A 439 -20.08 -1.21 0.14
N GLY A 440 -19.08 -2.08 0.08
CA GLY A 440 -18.50 -2.74 1.26
C GLY A 440 -17.31 -2.00 1.85
N MET A 441 -16.10 -2.35 1.38
CA MET A 441 -14.83 -1.75 1.78
C MET A 441 -14.08 -1.14 0.59
N GLY A 442 -12.98 -0.42 0.85
CA GLY A 442 -12.14 0.05 -0.24
C GLY A 442 -10.84 0.73 0.17
N MET A 443 -9.97 0.91 -0.84
CA MET A 443 -8.67 1.59 -0.78
C MET A 443 -8.60 2.76 -1.78
N GLN A 444 -9.71 3.46 -2.02
CA GLN A 444 -9.80 4.48 -3.08
C GLN A 444 -8.70 5.54 -2.91
N GLY A 445 -7.94 5.82 -3.98
CA GLY A 445 -6.90 6.85 -3.96
C GLY A 445 -5.71 6.60 -3.02
N SER A 446 -5.59 5.42 -2.41
CA SER A 446 -4.71 5.20 -1.25
C SER A 446 -3.37 4.54 -1.64
N ASN A 447 -2.32 4.77 -0.85
CA ASN A 447 -0.94 4.33 -1.14
C ASN A 447 -0.31 3.60 0.07
N HIS A 448 0.55 2.61 -0.18
CA HIS A 448 1.14 1.73 0.84
C HIS A 448 0.09 1.22 1.83
N CYS A 449 -0.96 0.57 1.34
CA CYS A 449 -2.06 0.07 2.17
C CYS A 449 -2.20 -1.45 2.02
N ILE A 450 -2.50 -2.14 3.12
CA ILE A 450 -2.69 -3.59 3.15
C ILE A 450 -3.94 -3.97 3.94
N PHE A 451 -4.83 -4.75 3.31
CA PHE A 451 -5.96 -5.43 3.95
C PHE A 451 -5.68 -6.93 3.95
N ASP A 452 -5.58 -7.52 5.14
CA ASP A 452 -5.35 -8.96 5.36
C ASP A 452 -6.52 -9.60 6.12
N ARG A 453 -6.97 -10.78 5.69
CA ARG A 453 -7.97 -11.60 6.40
C ARG A 453 -9.23 -10.85 6.84
N CYS A 454 -9.70 -9.89 6.04
CA CYS A 454 -11.01 -9.24 6.23
C CYS A 454 -12.09 -10.00 5.46
N SER A 455 -13.36 -9.90 5.90
CA SER A 455 -14.51 -10.52 5.22
C SER A 455 -15.53 -9.46 4.81
N MET A 456 -15.86 -9.41 3.53
CA MET A 456 -16.85 -8.51 2.94
C MET A 456 -18.02 -9.30 2.37
N GLY A 457 -19.24 -8.79 2.52
CA GLY A 457 -20.43 -9.43 1.96
C GLY A 457 -21.69 -8.59 2.08
N TRP A 458 -22.80 -9.11 1.55
CA TRP A 458 -24.13 -8.51 1.64
C TRP A 458 -24.20 -7.02 1.24
N THR A 459 -23.41 -6.61 0.25
CA THR A 459 -23.46 -5.27 -0.35
C THR A 459 -24.51 -5.20 -1.45
N ILE A 460 -24.89 -3.98 -1.85
CA ILE A 460 -25.87 -3.78 -2.95
C ILE A 460 -25.17 -3.30 -4.21
N ASP A 461 -24.09 -2.51 -4.06
CA ASP A 461 -23.10 -2.28 -5.12
C ASP A 461 -21.85 -3.17 -4.83
N GLU A 462 -20.65 -2.70 -5.12
CA GLU A 462 -19.42 -3.49 -5.05
C GLU A 462 -18.93 -3.77 -3.61
N ALA A 463 -18.53 -5.01 -3.32
CA ALA A 463 -18.05 -5.39 -1.98
C ALA A 463 -16.64 -4.87 -1.64
N PHE A 464 -15.78 -4.68 -2.65
CA PHE A 464 -14.49 -3.99 -2.50
C PHE A 464 -14.18 -3.04 -3.68
N SER A 465 -13.55 -1.89 -3.41
CA SER A 465 -12.95 -1.09 -4.51
C SER A 465 -11.64 -0.39 -4.15
N SER A 466 -10.67 -0.44 -5.07
CA SER A 466 -9.38 0.28 -4.99
C SER A 466 -9.11 1.19 -6.20
N ARG A 467 -10.16 1.74 -6.82
CA ARG A 467 -10.03 2.71 -7.93
C ARG A 467 -9.05 3.84 -7.56
N SER A 468 -8.14 4.15 -8.48
CA SER A 468 -7.09 5.17 -8.34
C SER A 468 -6.13 4.99 -7.15
N ALA A 469 -6.07 3.81 -6.54
CA ALA A 469 -5.01 3.48 -5.57
C ALA A 469 -3.62 3.52 -6.22
N TRP A 470 -2.57 3.59 -5.40
CA TRP A 470 -1.18 3.57 -5.84
C TRP A 470 -0.59 2.18 -5.57
N ASN A 471 0.29 2.01 -4.56
CA ASN A 471 0.90 0.73 -4.20
C ASN A 471 0.11 0.05 -3.09
N ILE A 472 -0.57 -1.07 -3.34
CA ILE A 472 -1.45 -1.71 -2.35
C ILE A 472 -1.42 -3.25 -2.40
N THR A 473 -1.84 -3.86 -1.29
CA THR A 473 -2.08 -5.32 -1.17
C THR A 473 -3.47 -5.60 -0.61
N PHE A 474 -4.21 -6.49 -1.26
CA PHE A 474 -5.44 -7.10 -0.75
C PHE A 474 -5.22 -8.61 -0.72
N GLN A 475 -4.94 -9.16 0.47
CA GLN A 475 -4.51 -10.55 0.64
C GLN A 475 -5.33 -11.37 1.63
N ARG A 476 -5.54 -12.66 1.34
CA ARG A 476 -6.23 -13.62 2.23
C ARG A 476 -7.62 -13.15 2.71
N ASN A 477 -8.26 -12.23 1.99
CA ASN A 477 -9.60 -11.75 2.33
C ASN A 477 -10.67 -12.70 1.79
N MET A 478 -11.88 -12.60 2.32
CA MET A 478 -13.06 -13.24 1.75
C MET A 478 -14.03 -12.17 1.22
N ILE A 479 -14.54 -12.37 0.00
CA ILE A 479 -15.71 -11.65 -0.51
C ILE A 479 -16.80 -12.69 -0.79
N SER A 480 -17.92 -12.61 -0.09
CA SER A 480 -18.99 -13.60 -0.19
C SER A 480 -20.39 -13.00 -0.17
N GLU A 481 -21.27 -13.49 -1.05
CA GLU A 481 -22.67 -13.06 -1.17
C GLU A 481 -22.89 -11.52 -1.27
N PRO A 482 -22.26 -10.78 -2.21
CA PRO A 482 -22.82 -9.49 -2.65
C PRO A 482 -24.26 -9.72 -3.16
N LEU A 483 -25.23 -8.93 -2.67
CA LEU A 483 -26.66 -9.20 -2.87
C LEU A 483 -27.07 -8.96 -4.32
N ASN A 484 -27.76 -9.93 -4.91
CA ASN A 484 -27.90 -10.01 -6.36
C ASN A 484 -28.99 -9.09 -6.94
N ILE A 485 -30.27 -9.45 -6.81
CA ILE A 485 -31.41 -8.59 -7.19
C ILE A 485 -31.87 -7.80 -5.96
N ALA A 486 -30.99 -6.93 -5.47
CA ALA A 486 -31.15 -6.26 -4.19
C ALA A 486 -31.79 -4.86 -4.23
N GLY A 487 -32.14 -4.37 -5.43
CA GLY A 487 -32.74 -3.04 -5.63
C GLY A 487 -31.72 -1.91 -5.83
N HIS A 488 -30.69 -2.13 -6.66
CA HIS A 488 -29.65 -1.15 -6.93
C HIS A 488 -30.17 0.11 -7.64
N LYS A 489 -30.08 1.28 -7.00
CA LYS A 489 -30.71 2.56 -7.40
C LYS A 489 -30.41 3.06 -8.82
N ASN A 490 -29.27 2.70 -9.40
CA ASN A 490 -28.87 3.12 -10.76
C ASN A 490 -29.39 2.19 -11.89
N TYR A 491 -30.05 1.07 -11.56
CA TYR A 491 -30.49 0.06 -12.55
C TYR A 491 -32.00 -0.21 -12.45
N PRO A 492 -32.62 -0.78 -13.50
CA PRO A 492 -34.01 -1.23 -13.45
C PRO A 492 -34.27 -2.22 -12.30
N ASN A 493 -35.49 -2.20 -11.77
CA ASN A 493 -35.92 -3.22 -10.82
C ASN A 493 -35.84 -4.61 -11.48
N GLY A 494 -35.31 -5.60 -10.77
CA GLY A 494 -35.02 -6.93 -11.32
C GLY A 494 -33.60 -7.10 -11.89
N THR A 495 -32.77 -6.06 -11.95
CA THR A 495 -31.36 -6.21 -12.38
C THR A 495 -30.52 -6.93 -11.33
N ALA A 496 -29.76 -7.93 -11.78
CA ALA A 496 -28.80 -8.72 -11.02
C ALA A 496 -27.43 -8.00 -10.98
N HIS A 497 -26.99 -7.59 -9.78
CA HIS A 497 -25.81 -6.73 -9.54
C HIS A 497 -24.95 -7.22 -8.37
N GLY A 498 -25.02 -8.51 -8.01
CA GLY A 498 -24.22 -9.08 -6.91
C GLY A 498 -22.73 -9.14 -7.26
N TYR A 499 -22.00 -8.04 -7.08
CA TYR A 499 -20.65 -7.86 -7.62
C TYR A 499 -19.54 -7.80 -6.56
N SER A 500 -18.48 -8.61 -6.75
CA SER A 500 -17.40 -8.73 -5.75
C SER A 500 -16.55 -7.47 -5.66
N ALA A 501 -15.87 -7.06 -6.73
CA ALA A 501 -14.91 -5.96 -6.63
C ALA A 501 -14.67 -5.18 -7.93
N THR A 502 -14.32 -3.89 -7.79
CA THR A 502 -13.69 -3.11 -8.87
C THR A 502 -12.33 -2.57 -8.41
N ILE A 503 -11.26 -3.14 -8.96
CA ILE A 503 -9.87 -2.97 -8.51
C ILE A 503 -9.05 -2.03 -9.41
N GLY A 504 -8.17 -1.28 -8.77
CA GLY A 504 -7.15 -0.42 -9.38
C GLY A 504 -5.90 -0.32 -8.48
N GLY A 505 -4.85 0.30 -8.99
CA GLY A 505 -3.55 0.43 -8.33
C GLY A 505 -2.49 0.84 -9.36
N ASP A 506 -1.62 1.81 -9.06
CA ASP A 506 -0.39 2.03 -9.85
C ASP A 506 0.48 0.77 -9.84
N VAL A 507 0.55 0.09 -8.68
CA VAL A 507 0.70 -1.36 -8.59
C VAL A 507 -0.20 -1.93 -7.49
N GLY A 508 -1.21 -2.72 -7.86
CA GLY A 508 -2.11 -3.38 -6.92
C GLY A 508 -1.93 -4.91 -6.91
N SER A 509 -1.59 -5.46 -5.75
CA SER A 509 -1.51 -6.91 -5.51
C SER A 509 -2.82 -7.46 -4.93
N PHE A 510 -3.47 -8.38 -5.63
CA PHE A 510 -4.73 -9.02 -5.24
C PHE A 510 -4.53 -10.53 -5.22
N HIS A 511 -4.23 -11.10 -4.06
CA HIS A 511 -3.78 -12.49 -4.00
C HIS A 511 -4.26 -13.30 -2.79
N HIS A 512 -4.32 -14.63 -2.96
CA HIS A 512 -4.78 -15.57 -1.92
C HIS A 512 -6.20 -15.28 -1.36
N ASN A 513 -7.05 -14.53 -2.07
CA ASN A 513 -8.41 -14.21 -1.61
C ASN A 513 -9.42 -15.29 -2.05
N LEU A 514 -10.47 -15.51 -1.26
CA LEU A 514 -11.65 -16.31 -1.64
C LEU A 514 -12.79 -15.39 -2.07
N LEU A 515 -13.22 -15.50 -3.33
CA LEU A 515 -14.31 -14.73 -3.90
C LEU A 515 -15.42 -15.69 -4.31
N ALA A 516 -16.49 -15.74 -3.54
CA ALA A 516 -17.49 -16.79 -3.69
C ALA A 516 -18.91 -16.20 -3.76
N HIS A 517 -19.83 -16.91 -4.41
CA HIS A 517 -21.26 -16.58 -4.34
C HIS A 517 -21.58 -15.15 -4.83
N ALA A 518 -21.02 -14.77 -5.98
CA ALA A 518 -21.27 -13.47 -6.63
C ALA A 518 -21.77 -13.64 -8.07
N GLU A 519 -22.71 -12.79 -8.50
CA GLU A 519 -23.20 -12.76 -9.88
C GLU A 519 -22.12 -12.37 -10.89
N GLY A 520 -21.16 -11.54 -10.46
CA GLY A 520 -20.17 -11.00 -11.38
C GLY A 520 -19.04 -10.23 -10.74
N ARG A 521 -18.15 -9.71 -11.60
CA ARG A 521 -17.00 -8.90 -11.22
C ARG A 521 -16.20 -9.54 -10.09
N SER A 522 -15.76 -10.79 -10.31
CA SER A 522 -14.77 -11.44 -9.44
C SER A 522 -13.60 -10.48 -9.26
N TRP A 523 -13.09 -9.95 -10.38
CA TRP A 523 -12.41 -8.66 -10.41
C TRP A 523 -12.87 -7.86 -11.63
N SER A 524 -13.56 -6.73 -11.44
CA SER A 524 -13.65 -5.72 -12.51
C SER A 524 -12.38 -4.88 -12.45
N MET A 525 -11.56 -4.95 -13.49
CA MET A 525 -10.32 -4.18 -13.58
C MET A 525 -10.67 -2.76 -13.99
N GLY A 526 -10.58 -1.85 -13.02
CA GLY A 526 -10.71 -0.40 -13.18
C GLY A 526 -9.37 0.27 -12.97
N GLY A 527 -8.36 -0.12 -13.76
CA GLY A 527 -7.03 0.52 -13.75
C GLY A 527 -7.10 2.01 -14.07
N GLY A 528 -8.18 2.44 -14.73
CA GLY A 528 -8.47 3.82 -15.05
C GLY A 528 -7.58 4.33 -16.17
N VAL A 529 -7.42 5.65 -16.19
CA VAL A 529 -6.47 6.33 -17.06
C VAL A 529 -5.45 7.08 -16.23
N ASP A 530 -4.23 7.18 -16.75
CA ASP A 530 -3.38 8.30 -16.39
C ASP A 530 -4.00 9.55 -17.04
N ASP A 531 -3.54 10.71 -16.63
CA ASP A 531 -4.14 11.97 -17.06
C ASP A 531 -3.94 12.27 -18.58
N ARG A 532 -3.14 11.47 -19.31
CA ARG A 532 -3.07 11.47 -20.78
C ARG A 532 -4.42 11.10 -21.40
N GLY A 533 -5.30 10.51 -20.57
CA GLY A 533 -6.38 9.66 -21.03
C GLY A 533 -5.86 8.28 -21.44
N ALA A 534 -4.61 7.92 -21.17
CA ALA A 534 -4.05 6.63 -21.55
C ALA A 534 -4.32 5.59 -20.46
N PHE A 535 -4.53 4.33 -20.86
CA PHE A 535 -4.76 3.24 -19.90
C PHE A 535 -3.66 3.17 -18.83
N ALA A 536 -4.07 3.14 -17.56
CA ALA A 536 -3.19 3.08 -16.40
C ALA A 536 -3.48 1.87 -15.49
N GLY A 537 -2.72 1.82 -14.41
CA GLY A 537 -2.78 0.79 -13.38
C GLY A 537 -2.08 -0.51 -13.77
N GLN A 538 -1.40 -1.10 -12.79
CA GLN A 538 -0.71 -2.39 -12.94
C GLN A 538 -1.25 -3.35 -11.87
N LEU A 539 -1.79 -4.49 -12.29
CA LEU A 539 -2.55 -5.39 -11.41
C LEU A 539 -1.89 -6.77 -11.37
N ASP A 540 -1.57 -7.25 -10.17
CA ASP A 540 -1.12 -8.63 -9.94
C ASP A 540 -2.26 -9.43 -9.29
N ILE A 541 -3.04 -10.09 -10.13
CA ILE A 541 -4.21 -10.89 -9.75
C ILE A 541 -3.74 -12.35 -9.67
N ARG A 542 -3.36 -12.79 -8.46
CA ARG A 542 -2.54 -13.98 -8.27
C ARG A 542 -3.12 -14.98 -7.27
N ASN A 543 -3.15 -16.27 -7.60
CA ASN A 543 -3.51 -17.33 -6.65
C ASN A 543 -4.83 -17.12 -5.86
N ASN A 544 -5.82 -16.43 -6.44
CA ASN A 544 -7.15 -16.28 -5.83
C ASN A 544 -8.03 -17.50 -6.15
N VAL A 545 -8.97 -17.82 -5.26
CA VAL A 545 -10.03 -18.81 -5.51
C VAL A 545 -11.32 -18.08 -5.83
N VAL A 546 -11.98 -18.47 -6.92
CA VAL A 546 -13.29 -17.93 -7.31
C VAL A 546 -14.31 -19.06 -7.39
N TYR A 547 -15.39 -18.99 -6.61
CA TYR A 547 -16.41 -20.06 -6.51
C TYR A 547 -17.85 -19.57 -6.80
N ASN A 548 -18.64 -20.41 -7.48
CA ASN A 548 -20.07 -20.17 -7.74
C ASN A 548 -20.38 -18.79 -8.34
N PHE A 549 -19.57 -18.37 -9.31
CA PHE A 549 -19.76 -17.13 -10.07
C PHE A 549 -20.99 -17.25 -10.98
N GLY A 550 -21.71 -16.13 -11.19
CA GLY A 550 -22.87 -16.03 -12.07
C GLY A 550 -22.52 -15.70 -13.53
N GLY A 551 -23.21 -14.70 -14.09
CA GLY A 551 -23.10 -14.30 -15.49
C GLY A 551 -21.84 -13.51 -15.87
N ARG A 552 -20.96 -13.16 -14.93
CA ARG A 552 -19.64 -12.51 -15.19
C ARG A 552 -18.56 -13.11 -14.27
N VAL A 553 -17.29 -12.92 -14.64
CA VAL A 553 -16.09 -13.33 -13.86
C VAL A 553 -15.13 -12.14 -13.71
N THR A 554 -13.83 -12.27 -14.03
CA THR A 554 -12.92 -11.12 -14.15
C THR A 554 -13.12 -10.44 -15.51
N ASP A 555 -13.32 -9.11 -15.51
CA ASP A 555 -13.59 -8.28 -16.70
C ASP A 555 -12.99 -6.86 -16.59
N GLY A 556 -13.23 -5.99 -17.58
CA GLY A 556 -12.63 -4.64 -17.65
C GLY A 556 -11.19 -4.68 -18.18
N GLY A 557 -10.35 -3.73 -17.73
CA GLY A 557 -8.92 -3.74 -18.04
C GLY A 557 -8.05 -2.70 -17.31
N ALA A 558 -6.74 -2.85 -17.48
CA ALA A 558 -5.69 -1.95 -16.96
C ALA A 558 -4.47 -1.99 -17.89
N LYS A 559 -3.49 -1.11 -17.68
CA LYS A 559 -2.28 -0.98 -18.52
C LYS A 559 -1.47 -2.27 -18.62
N LYS A 560 -1.21 -2.90 -17.48
CA LYS A 560 -0.50 -4.18 -17.34
C LYS A 560 -1.21 -5.06 -16.32
N VAL A 561 -1.50 -6.30 -16.66
CA VAL A 561 -2.18 -7.25 -15.76
C VAL A 561 -1.45 -8.59 -15.77
N ASN A 562 -0.91 -8.98 -14.62
CA ASN A 562 -0.53 -10.36 -14.37
C ASN A 562 -1.76 -11.11 -13.82
N PHE A 563 -2.20 -12.18 -14.47
CA PHE A 563 -3.31 -13.03 -14.05
C PHE A 563 -2.80 -14.47 -13.90
N VAL A 564 -2.27 -14.77 -12.72
CA VAL A 564 -1.36 -15.91 -12.50
C VAL A 564 -1.90 -16.87 -11.43
N GLY A 565 -1.96 -18.17 -11.73
CA GLY A 565 -2.19 -19.21 -10.72
C GLY A 565 -3.57 -19.16 -10.03
N ASN A 566 -4.56 -18.47 -10.59
CA ASN A 566 -5.91 -18.38 -10.00
C ASN A 566 -6.70 -19.68 -10.24
N TYR A 567 -7.60 -20.01 -9.32
CA TYR A 567 -8.41 -21.23 -9.37
C TYR A 567 -9.91 -20.89 -9.41
N TYR A 568 -10.55 -21.15 -10.54
CA TYR A 568 -11.97 -20.92 -10.74
C TYR A 568 -12.74 -22.24 -10.59
N LYS A 569 -13.67 -22.30 -9.66
CA LYS A 569 -14.51 -23.49 -9.44
C LYS A 569 -15.96 -23.16 -9.79
N GLN A 570 -16.48 -23.80 -10.83
CA GLN A 570 -17.89 -23.71 -11.18
C GLN A 570 -18.76 -24.22 -10.02
N GLY A 571 -19.81 -23.46 -9.69
CA GLY A 571 -20.82 -23.86 -8.71
C GLY A 571 -22.22 -23.94 -9.34
N PRO A 572 -23.27 -24.19 -8.53
CA PRO A 572 -24.66 -24.33 -8.99
C PRO A 572 -25.25 -23.16 -9.82
N ALA A 573 -24.65 -21.97 -9.80
CA ALA A 573 -25.04 -20.81 -10.63
C ALA A 573 -24.13 -20.57 -11.85
N SER A 574 -23.02 -21.31 -11.98
CA SER A 574 -21.95 -21.03 -12.94
C SER A 574 -22.14 -21.70 -14.30
N THR A 575 -22.02 -20.91 -15.37
CA THR A 575 -22.07 -21.40 -16.76
C THR A 575 -20.89 -20.95 -17.62
N LEU A 576 -20.04 -20.03 -17.14
CA LEU A 576 -18.88 -19.52 -17.88
C LEU A 576 -17.68 -20.47 -17.82
N THR A 577 -16.91 -20.51 -18.91
CA THR A 577 -15.80 -21.45 -19.14
C THR A 577 -14.44 -20.76 -19.33
N TYR A 578 -14.29 -19.57 -18.74
CA TYR A 578 -13.08 -18.74 -18.74
C TYR A 578 -12.97 -18.00 -17.39
N GLY A 579 -11.76 -17.61 -16.99
CA GLY A 579 -11.52 -16.83 -15.77
C GLY A 579 -11.47 -15.32 -16.01
N LEU A 580 -10.87 -14.91 -17.13
CA LEU A 580 -10.65 -13.51 -17.52
C LEU A 580 -11.20 -13.20 -18.92
N ARG A 581 -12.04 -12.17 -19.01
CA ARG A 581 -12.41 -11.48 -20.24
C ARG A 581 -11.71 -10.11 -20.29
N ALA A 582 -10.52 -10.04 -20.85
CA ALA A 582 -9.81 -8.78 -21.06
C ALA A 582 -10.62 -7.91 -22.02
N THR A 583 -11.23 -6.83 -21.52
CA THR A 583 -12.30 -6.10 -22.23
C THR A 583 -11.74 -4.86 -22.90
N TYR A 584 -11.81 -4.83 -24.23
CA TYR A 584 -11.43 -3.70 -25.08
C TYR A 584 -12.70 -3.07 -25.65
N GLU A 585 -13.31 -2.19 -24.83
CA GLU A 585 -14.57 -1.49 -25.15
C GLU A 585 -14.37 0.00 -25.48
N ASP A 586 -13.32 0.64 -24.94
CA ASP A 586 -12.96 2.02 -25.24
C ASP A 586 -11.67 2.15 -26.05
N ASN A 587 -11.67 2.99 -27.10
CA ASN A 587 -10.49 3.32 -27.90
C ASN A 587 -9.64 4.43 -27.25
N MET A 588 -9.20 4.19 -26.00
CA MET A 588 -8.35 5.14 -25.26
C MET A 588 -6.87 4.99 -25.65
N PRO A 589 -6.06 6.07 -25.53
CA PRO A 589 -4.61 6.00 -25.68
C PRO A 589 -3.90 4.96 -24.80
N GLY A 590 -2.63 4.68 -25.12
CA GLY A 590 -1.82 3.68 -24.42
C GLY A 590 -2.13 2.25 -24.87
N MET A 591 -1.94 1.29 -23.96
CA MET A 591 -2.15 -0.14 -24.21
C MET A 591 -2.73 -0.79 -22.96
N GLN A 592 -3.62 -1.77 -23.14
CA GLN A 592 -3.95 -2.75 -22.10
C GLN A 592 -3.21 -4.05 -22.44
N GLN A 593 -2.44 -4.60 -21.51
CA GLN A 593 -1.58 -5.76 -21.76
C GLN A 593 -1.68 -6.78 -20.63
N TYR A 594 -1.64 -8.05 -20.97
CA TYR A 594 -2.00 -9.17 -20.10
C TYR A 594 -0.93 -10.26 -20.14
N HIS A 595 -0.61 -10.81 -18.98
CA HIS A 595 0.17 -12.02 -18.81
C HIS A 595 -0.74 -13.02 -18.09
N CYS A 596 -0.97 -14.20 -18.69
CA CYS A 596 -1.91 -15.18 -18.15
C CYS A 596 -1.27 -16.57 -18.13
N ALA A 597 -1.03 -17.09 -16.91
CA ALA A 597 -0.22 -18.28 -16.66
C ALA A 597 -0.77 -19.11 -15.49
N GLY A 598 -0.72 -20.44 -15.57
CA GLY A 598 -0.94 -21.33 -14.42
C GLY A 598 -2.36 -21.37 -13.81
N ASN A 599 -3.37 -20.76 -14.44
CA ASN A 599 -4.74 -20.72 -13.90
C ASN A 599 -5.49 -22.02 -14.23
N SER A 600 -6.34 -22.47 -13.31
CA SER A 600 -7.20 -23.66 -13.49
C SER A 600 -8.69 -23.35 -13.40
N MET A 601 -9.48 -24.11 -14.15
CA MET A 601 -10.92 -24.28 -13.95
C MET A 601 -11.27 -25.77 -14.17
N PRO A 602 -11.29 -26.61 -13.10
CA PRO A 602 -11.44 -28.06 -13.24
C PRO A 602 -12.62 -28.50 -14.10
N GLY A 603 -12.39 -29.44 -15.01
CA GLY A 603 -13.37 -29.87 -16.04
C GLY A 603 -13.44 -28.95 -17.27
N VAL A 604 -12.76 -27.81 -17.25
CA VAL A 604 -12.68 -26.84 -18.34
C VAL A 604 -11.23 -26.69 -18.84
N PHE A 605 -10.31 -26.22 -18.00
CA PHE A 605 -8.87 -26.12 -18.27
C PHE A 605 -8.08 -26.29 -16.96
N ASP A 606 -6.79 -26.57 -17.06
CA ASP A 606 -5.86 -26.65 -15.93
C ASP A 606 -4.68 -25.67 -16.10
N GLN A 607 -3.82 -25.62 -15.10
CA GLN A 607 -2.67 -24.71 -15.03
C GLN A 607 -1.64 -24.90 -16.17
N ASP A 608 -1.53 -26.13 -16.69
CA ASP A 608 -0.57 -26.54 -17.71
C ASP A 608 -1.18 -26.45 -19.13
N SER A 609 -2.50 -26.29 -19.22
CA SER A 609 -3.23 -25.99 -20.45
C SER A 609 -2.86 -24.64 -21.05
N VAL A 610 -3.02 -24.52 -22.38
CA VAL A 610 -2.88 -23.24 -23.10
C VAL A 610 -3.84 -22.19 -22.53
N GLN A 611 -3.27 -21.16 -21.91
CA GLN A 611 -4.01 -20.20 -21.07
C GLN A 611 -4.79 -19.15 -21.87
N TYR A 612 -4.33 -18.78 -23.06
CA TYR A 612 -4.93 -17.77 -23.93
C TYR A 612 -4.78 -18.13 -25.42
N PRO A 613 -5.57 -17.55 -26.35
CA PRO A 613 -5.52 -17.92 -27.76
C PRO A 613 -4.19 -17.58 -28.43
N SER A 614 -3.83 -18.34 -29.46
CA SER A 614 -2.63 -18.06 -30.26
C SER A 614 -2.73 -16.74 -31.02
N GLY A 615 -1.57 -16.22 -31.43
CA GLY A 615 -1.46 -14.87 -32.00
C GLY A 615 -1.49 -13.81 -30.90
N ASP A 616 -2.41 -12.86 -31.00
CA ASP A 616 -2.54 -11.75 -30.04
C ASP A 616 -3.49 -12.04 -28.88
N GLY A 617 -4.23 -13.16 -28.91
CA GLY A 617 -5.22 -13.54 -27.91
C GLY A 617 -6.67 -13.15 -28.21
N THR A 618 -6.98 -12.65 -29.41
CA THR A 618 -8.36 -12.34 -29.87
C THR A 618 -9.11 -13.54 -30.46
N ALA A 619 -8.42 -14.66 -30.72
CA ALA A 619 -8.97 -15.78 -31.50
C ALA A 619 -9.98 -16.65 -30.72
N ASN A 620 -11.19 -16.78 -31.27
CA ASN A 620 -12.28 -17.70 -30.90
C ASN A 620 -12.79 -17.70 -29.44
N LYS A 621 -13.94 -17.05 -29.24
CA LYS A 621 -14.68 -16.96 -27.96
C LYS A 621 -15.27 -18.28 -27.43
N THR A 622 -15.21 -19.39 -28.18
CA THR A 622 -15.83 -20.68 -27.79
C THR A 622 -14.84 -21.70 -27.20
N ALA A 623 -13.57 -21.32 -26.98
CA ALA A 623 -12.57 -22.23 -26.45
C ALA A 623 -12.68 -22.40 -24.92
N LYS A 624 -12.20 -23.54 -24.41
CA LYS A 624 -11.99 -23.78 -22.97
C LYS A 624 -10.60 -23.25 -22.59
N ILE A 625 -10.52 -21.99 -22.18
CA ILE A 625 -9.26 -21.25 -21.97
C ILE A 625 -9.40 -20.29 -20.78
N ALA A 626 -8.29 -19.99 -20.11
CA ALA A 626 -8.30 -19.13 -18.92
C ALA A 626 -8.62 -17.66 -19.24
N CYS A 627 -8.02 -17.13 -20.31
CA CYS A 627 -8.03 -15.71 -20.63
C CYS A 627 -8.23 -15.47 -22.13
N TRP A 628 -8.94 -14.40 -22.52
CA TRP A 628 -9.07 -13.97 -23.91
C TRP A 628 -9.35 -12.47 -24.04
N ALA A 629 -9.09 -11.87 -25.21
CA ALA A 629 -9.34 -10.46 -25.50
C ALA A 629 -10.70 -10.25 -26.20
N ASP A 630 -11.62 -9.56 -25.52
CA ASP A 630 -12.94 -9.17 -26.04
C ASP A 630 -12.89 -7.76 -26.64
N VAL A 631 -12.57 -7.68 -27.94
CA VAL A 631 -12.60 -6.42 -28.70
C VAL A 631 -14.00 -6.17 -29.24
N SER A 632 -14.52 -4.97 -28.96
CA SER A 632 -15.89 -4.56 -29.31
C SER A 632 -16.00 -3.23 -30.05
N PHE A 633 -14.87 -2.59 -30.38
CA PHE A 633 -14.80 -1.39 -31.23
C PHE A 633 -13.91 -1.62 -32.46
N GLU A 634 -14.11 -0.79 -33.49
CA GLU A 634 -13.34 -0.80 -34.73
C GLU A 634 -12.72 0.58 -35.02
N PRO A 635 -11.49 0.67 -35.57
CA PRO A 635 -10.58 -0.45 -35.84
C PRO A 635 -10.04 -1.09 -34.56
N ALA A 636 -9.99 -2.42 -34.52
CA ALA A 636 -9.40 -3.15 -33.40
C ALA A 636 -7.93 -2.72 -33.10
N PRO A 637 -7.50 -2.70 -31.81
CA PRO A 637 -6.12 -2.35 -31.46
C PRO A 637 -5.09 -3.25 -32.14
N THR A 638 -3.98 -2.67 -32.62
CA THR A 638 -2.95 -3.40 -33.40
C THR A 638 -1.80 -3.96 -32.55
N TYR A 639 -1.70 -3.60 -31.27
CA TYR A 639 -0.67 -4.11 -30.37
C TYR A 639 -0.98 -5.54 -29.87
N GLN A 640 0.05 -6.25 -29.43
CA GLN A 640 -0.06 -7.56 -28.78
C GLN A 640 -0.77 -7.41 -27.43
N LYS A 641 -1.78 -8.27 -27.16
CA LYS A 641 -2.57 -8.21 -25.91
C LYS A 641 -1.99 -9.14 -24.84
N PHE A 642 -1.63 -10.37 -25.21
CA PHE A 642 -1.12 -11.37 -24.26
C PHE A 642 0.38 -11.65 -24.41
N PHE A 643 1.09 -11.77 -23.28
CA PHE A 643 2.54 -11.95 -23.19
C PHE A 643 2.92 -13.17 -22.33
N PRO A 644 4.02 -13.87 -22.68
CA PRO A 644 4.47 -15.06 -21.96
C PRO A 644 5.09 -14.73 -20.59
N GLU A 645 5.66 -13.54 -20.41
CA GLU A 645 6.34 -13.11 -19.18
C GLU A 645 5.49 -12.11 -18.38
N ALA A 646 5.69 -12.08 -17.06
CA ALA A 646 5.07 -11.11 -16.16
C ALA A 646 5.68 -9.70 -16.33
N PHE A 647 4.88 -8.64 -16.14
CA PHE A 647 5.30 -7.27 -16.47
C PHE A 647 6.08 -6.52 -15.39
N PHE A 648 6.13 -7.08 -14.17
CA PHE A 648 6.75 -6.55 -12.95
C PHE A 648 6.76 -7.65 -11.87
N GLU A 649 7.61 -7.51 -10.85
CA GLU A 649 7.71 -8.49 -9.75
C GLU A 649 6.46 -8.50 -8.86
N SER A 650 6.00 -9.67 -8.43
CA SER A 650 4.83 -9.79 -7.55
C SER A 650 5.13 -9.47 -6.09
N HIS A 651 6.32 -9.84 -5.61
CA HIS A 651 6.65 -9.92 -4.18
C HIS A 651 5.68 -10.81 -3.37
N VAL A 652 5.23 -11.92 -3.96
CA VAL A 652 4.26 -12.88 -3.41
C VAL A 652 4.79 -14.31 -3.60
N ASP A 653 4.81 -15.13 -2.54
CA ASP A 653 4.99 -16.59 -2.66
C ASP A 653 3.91 -17.10 -3.61
N THR A 654 4.34 -17.61 -4.77
CA THR A 654 3.45 -17.97 -5.87
C THR A 654 3.38 -19.49 -5.97
N GLN A 655 2.21 -20.07 -5.73
CA GLN A 655 2.01 -21.51 -5.91
C GLN A 655 1.32 -21.83 -7.24
N SER A 656 1.23 -23.11 -7.56
CA SER A 656 0.30 -23.59 -8.59
C SER A 656 -1.15 -23.28 -8.20
N SER A 657 -2.08 -23.24 -9.15
CA SER A 657 -3.49 -22.95 -8.83
C SER A 657 -4.14 -24.03 -7.97
N THR A 658 -3.69 -25.29 -8.07
CA THR A 658 -4.15 -26.38 -7.21
C THR A 658 -3.72 -26.20 -5.76
N GLU A 659 -2.46 -25.82 -5.51
CA GLU A 659 -1.94 -25.54 -4.16
C GLU A 659 -2.56 -24.28 -3.55
N ALA A 660 -2.72 -23.23 -4.37
CA ALA A 660 -3.39 -22.00 -3.98
C ALA A 660 -4.82 -22.29 -3.47
N TYR A 661 -5.58 -23.15 -4.17
CA TYR A 661 -6.90 -23.56 -3.69
C TYR A 661 -6.85 -24.18 -2.28
N LYS A 662 -5.88 -25.06 -2.00
CA LYS A 662 -5.73 -25.71 -0.69
C LYS A 662 -5.42 -24.70 0.42
N ARG A 663 -4.49 -23.77 0.16
CA ARG A 663 -4.09 -22.71 1.10
C ARG A 663 -5.22 -21.70 1.35
N VAL A 664 -5.80 -21.13 0.28
CA VAL A 664 -6.84 -20.08 0.37
C VAL A 664 -8.09 -20.56 1.10
N VAL A 665 -8.57 -21.77 0.83
CA VAL A 665 -9.76 -22.31 1.51
C VAL A 665 -9.48 -22.68 2.98
N SER A 666 -8.20 -22.76 3.38
CA SER A 666 -7.75 -22.99 4.76
C SER A 666 -7.40 -21.70 5.53
N ASP A 667 -7.17 -20.58 4.84
CA ASP A 667 -6.71 -19.32 5.44
C ASP A 667 -7.15 -18.08 4.63
N SER A 668 -8.46 -17.93 4.45
CA SER A 668 -9.07 -16.68 3.95
C SER A 668 -10.25 -16.21 4.80
N GLY A 669 -10.50 -14.90 4.75
CA GLY A 669 -11.48 -14.20 5.58
C GLY A 669 -11.05 -14.08 7.05
N VAL A 670 -11.94 -13.52 7.87
CA VAL A 670 -11.69 -13.34 9.30
C VAL A 670 -11.69 -14.71 10.00
N SER A 671 -10.50 -15.21 10.31
CA SER A 671 -10.27 -16.41 11.11
C SER A 671 -10.26 -16.13 12.63
N GLN A 672 -9.58 -15.06 13.04
CA GLN A 672 -9.49 -14.62 14.45
C GLN A 672 -10.44 -13.47 14.80
N PRO A 673 -11.01 -13.41 16.03
CA PRO A 673 -10.84 -14.39 17.12
C PRO A 673 -11.59 -15.71 16.88
N VAL A 674 -12.61 -15.70 16.02
CA VAL A 674 -13.42 -16.86 15.64
C VAL A 674 -13.86 -16.70 14.18
N ARG A 675 -13.80 -17.77 13.37
CA ARG A 675 -14.46 -17.83 12.06
C ARG A 675 -15.96 -18.04 12.24
N ASP A 676 -16.77 -17.13 11.68
CA ASP A 676 -18.21 -17.13 11.86
C ASP A 676 -18.95 -18.17 10.97
N ILE A 677 -20.23 -18.44 11.24
CA ILE A 677 -20.95 -19.54 10.56
C ILE A 677 -21.21 -19.21 9.09
N HIS A 678 -21.21 -17.93 8.71
CA HIS A 678 -21.28 -17.50 7.33
C HIS A 678 -20.00 -17.81 6.57
N ASP A 679 -18.85 -17.32 7.03
CA ASP A 679 -17.55 -17.56 6.38
C ASP A 679 -17.21 -19.07 6.37
N ALA A 680 -17.58 -19.80 7.42
CA ALA A 680 -17.45 -21.26 7.48
C ALA A 680 -18.37 -22.00 6.48
N ARG A 681 -19.62 -21.55 6.31
CA ARG A 681 -20.54 -22.09 5.28
C ARG A 681 -19.96 -21.89 3.89
N ILE A 682 -19.48 -20.69 3.58
CA ILE A 682 -18.93 -20.33 2.26
C ILE A 682 -17.68 -21.18 1.94
N ILE A 683 -16.83 -21.46 2.93
CA ILE A 683 -15.70 -22.39 2.80
C ILE A 683 -16.19 -23.82 2.52
N ASN A 684 -17.17 -24.34 3.27
CA ASN A 684 -17.72 -25.68 3.05
C ASN A 684 -18.43 -25.83 1.68
N GLU A 685 -19.18 -24.81 1.25
CA GLU A 685 -19.81 -24.75 -0.07
C GLU A 685 -18.76 -24.72 -1.19
N THR A 686 -17.69 -23.94 -1.00
CA THR A 686 -16.50 -23.92 -1.88
C THR A 686 -15.81 -25.28 -1.95
N LEU A 687 -15.66 -26.01 -0.83
CA LEU A 687 -15.07 -27.35 -0.79
C LEU A 687 -15.94 -28.39 -1.53
N THR A 688 -17.21 -28.48 -1.14
CA THR A 688 -18.15 -29.49 -1.64
C THR A 688 -18.65 -29.22 -3.06
N GLY A 689 -18.55 -27.98 -3.54
CA GLY A 689 -19.14 -27.57 -4.82
C GLY A 689 -20.67 -27.41 -4.75
N THR A 690 -21.23 -27.22 -3.55
CA THR A 690 -22.68 -27.08 -3.31
C THR A 690 -23.06 -25.64 -2.96
N ALA A 691 -24.36 -25.35 -2.91
CA ALA A 691 -24.88 -24.10 -2.36
C ALA A 691 -26.12 -24.39 -1.51
N THR A 692 -26.17 -23.89 -0.26
CA THR A 692 -27.29 -24.14 0.66
C THR A 692 -28.50 -23.26 0.33
N TYR A 693 -28.25 -21.96 0.12
CA TYR A 693 -29.29 -20.95 -0.05
C TYR A 693 -29.59 -20.66 -1.52
N VAL A 694 -30.70 -19.95 -1.77
CA VAL A 694 -31.17 -19.59 -3.12
C VAL A 694 -31.73 -18.18 -3.04
N GLY A 695 -31.37 -17.31 -3.99
CA GLY A 695 -31.93 -15.96 -4.06
C GLY A 695 -33.45 -15.98 -4.21
N SER A 696 -34.15 -15.27 -3.32
CA SER A 696 -35.62 -15.26 -3.26
C SER A 696 -36.31 -14.54 -4.42
N VAL A 697 -35.57 -13.80 -5.24
CA VAL A 697 -36.05 -13.06 -6.41
C VAL A 697 -35.44 -13.59 -7.71
N SER A 698 -34.15 -13.92 -7.68
CA SER A 698 -33.37 -14.40 -8.82
C SER A 698 -33.53 -15.91 -9.08
N GLY A 699 -33.90 -16.68 -8.05
CA GLY A 699 -33.93 -18.14 -8.09
C GLY A 699 -32.54 -18.79 -8.24
N LYS A 700 -31.45 -18.03 -8.16
CA LYS A 700 -30.09 -18.53 -8.38
C LYS A 700 -29.52 -19.16 -7.11
N LYS A 701 -29.01 -20.39 -7.24
CA LYS A 701 -28.45 -21.16 -6.14
C LYS A 701 -27.15 -20.53 -5.64
N GLY A 702 -27.13 -20.16 -4.37
CA GLY A 702 -26.01 -19.50 -3.71
C GLY A 702 -25.78 -18.06 -4.16
N LEU A 703 -26.70 -17.41 -4.87
CA LEU A 703 -26.63 -15.97 -5.17
C LEU A 703 -27.86 -15.29 -4.55
N ILE A 704 -27.75 -14.91 -3.28
CA ILE A 704 -28.88 -14.37 -2.51
C ILE A 704 -29.27 -12.95 -2.92
N ASP A 705 -30.55 -12.59 -2.75
CA ASP A 705 -31.12 -11.28 -3.08
C ASP A 705 -31.40 -10.42 -1.83
N ASP A 706 -31.52 -11.07 -0.66
CA ASP A 706 -31.68 -10.46 0.65
C ASP A 706 -30.88 -11.28 1.70
N PRO A 707 -30.25 -10.67 2.73
CA PRO A 707 -29.61 -11.42 3.80
C PRO A 707 -30.54 -12.45 4.47
N LYS A 708 -31.86 -12.21 4.47
CA LYS A 708 -32.88 -13.15 4.96
C LYS A 708 -32.91 -14.48 4.20
N ASP A 709 -32.49 -14.51 2.94
CA ASP A 709 -32.39 -15.75 2.16
C ASP A 709 -31.39 -16.74 2.79
N ALA A 710 -30.39 -16.21 3.52
CA ALA A 710 -29.39 -16.96 4.30
C ALA A 710 -29.69 -17.01 5.82
N GLY A 711 -30.88 -16.54 6.25
CA GLY A 711 -31.28 -16.44 7.66
C GLY A 711 -31.01 -15.10 8.34
N GLY A 712 -30.31 -14.17 7.67
CA GLY A 712 -29.88 -12.88 8.22
C GLY A 712 -28.49 -12.92 8.86
N LEU A 713 -28.12 -11.83 9.55
CA LEU A 713 -26.91 -11.81 10.37
C LEU A 713 -27.08 -12.78 11.53
N GLU A 714 -26.11 -13.69 11.71
CA GLU A 714 -26.04 -14.54 12.89
C GLU A 714 -25.86 -13.71 14.17
N ASP A 715 -26.12 -14.31 15.34
CA ASP A 715 -25.95 -13.57 16.59
C ASP A 715 -24.47 -13.24 16.85
N PHE A 716 -24.20 -11.97 17.13
CA PHE A 716 -22.91 -11.43 17.57
C PHE A 716 -23.14 -10.70 18.90
N PRO A 717 -23.24 -11.44 20.03
CA PRO A 717 -23.48 -10.85 21.34
C PRO A 717 -22.42 -9.82 21.69
N LYS A 718 -22.79 -8.79 22.47
CA LYS A 718 -21.80 -7.85 23.02
C LYS A 718 -20.88 -8.60 23.98
N ALA A 719 -19.61 -8.73 23.60
CA ALA A 719 -18.53 -9.16 24.46
C ALA A 719 -17.73 -7.94 24.95
N THR A 720 -17.05 -8.03 26.09
CA THR A 720 -16.21 -6.95 26.63
C THR A 720 -15.07 -7.57 27.44
N ARG A 721 -13.83 -7.07 27.25
CA ARG A 721 -12.64 -7.54 27.99
C ARG A 721 -12.77 -7.21 29.48
N GLY A 722 -12.23 -8.09 30.32
CA GLY A 722 -12.13 -7.85 31.76
C GLY A 722 -11.08 -6.77 32.07
N ALA A 723 -11.23 -6.09 33.21
CA ALA A 723 -10.29 -5.05 33.66
C ALA A 723 -8.89 -5.58 34.07
N THR A 724 -8.68 -6.89 33.99
CA THR A 724 -7.41 -7.61 34.21
C THR A 724 -6.94 -8.33 32.94
N TRP A 725 -7.43 -7.91 31.78
CA TRP A 725 -6.91 -8.36 30.48
C TRP A 725 -5.76 -7.46 30.01
N ASP A 726 -5.92 -6.16 30.21
CA ASP A 726 -5.03 -5.05 29.85
C ASP A 726 -5.19 -4.03 30.99
N ALA A 727 -4.40 -4.21 32.04
CA ALA A 727 -4.57 -3.54 33.33
C ALA A 727 -3.81 -2.21 33.43
N ASP A 728 -2.74 -2.02 32.65
CA ASP A 728 -2.00 -0.75 32.57
C ASP A 728 -2.54 0.19 31.47
N GLY A 729 -3.24 -0.35 30.47
CA GLY A 729 -3.95 0.37 29.43
C GLY A 729 -3.16 0.58 28.13
N ASP A 730 -2.01 -0.08 27.93
CA ASP A 730 -1.21 0.07 26.71
C ASP A 730 -1.82 -0.63 25.47
N GLY A 731 -2.76 -1.58 25.66
CA GLY A 731 -3.44 -2.30 24.58
C GLY A 731 -2.79 -3.62 24.14
N ILE A 732 -1.72 -4.03 24.82
CA ILE A 732 -1.26 -5.43 24.95
C ILE A 732 -2.15 -6.12 26.02
N ALA A 733 -2.07 -7.45 26.15
CA ALA A 733 -2.68 -8.15 27.27
C ALA A 733 -1.64 -8.53 28.33
N ASP A 734 -1.96 -8.44 29.63
CA ASP A 734 -1.06 -8.68 30.77
C ASP A 734 -0.25 -10.01 30.67
N TRP A 735 -0.79 -11.02 29.98
CA TRP A 735 -0.13 -12.33 29.77
C TRP A 735 0.94 -12.34 28.67
N TRP A 736 1.00 -11.30 27.84
CA TRP A 736 2.06 -11.07 26.85
C TRP A 736 3.19 -10.19 27.42
N ASP A 737 3.00 -9.52 28.56
CA ASP A 737 3.97 -8.58 29.13
C ASP A 737 5.39 -9.16 29.25
N GLY A 738 6.37 -8.33 28.89
CA GLY A 738 7.78 -8.74 28.79
C GLY A 738 8.14 -9.54 27.53
N SER A 739 7.16 -9.99 26.74
CA SER A 739 7.41 -10.59 25.42
C SER A 739 7.83 -9.51 24.40
N THR A 740 8.82 -9.84 23.57
CA THR A 740 9.28 -8.93 22.50
C THR A 740 8.40 -9.05 21.26
N GLY A 741 8.50 -8.08 20.33
CA GLY A 741 7.86 -8.20 19.03
C GLY A 741 8.45 -9.28 18.11
N GLY A 742 9.67 -9.77 18.40
CA GLY A 742 10.50 -10.48 17.44
C GLY A 742 10.96 -9.59 16.27
N GLU A 743 11.95 -10.04 15.49
CA GLU A 743 12.20 -9.63 14.09
C GLU A 743 12.06 -8.13 13.71
N GLY A 744 12.37 -7.19 14.62
CA GLY A 744 12.20 -5.76 14.37
C GLY A 744 10.77 -5.21 14.53
N TYR A 745 9.86 -5.90 15.24
CA TYR A 745 8.54 -5.40 15.60
C TYR A 745 8.51 -4.82 17.03
N THR A 746 7.59 -3.90 17.31
CA THR A 746 7.28 -3.48 18.69
C THR A 746 6.56 -4.58 19.48
N ALA A 747 6.54 -4.50 20.81
CA ALA A 747 5.87 -5.49 21.67
C ALA A 747 4.39 -5.68 21.30
N ILE A 748 3.67 -4.56 21.08
CA ILE A 748 2.27 -4.59 20.61
C ILE A 748 2.13 -5.18 19.20
N GLU A 749 3.08 -4.95 18.29
CA GLU A 749 3.03 -5.61 16.98
C GLU A 749 3.24 -7.12 17.09
N GLY A 750 4.10 -7.59 18.01
CA GLY A 750 4.21 -9.02 18.35
C GLY A 750 2.89 -9.60 18.83
N TYR A 751 2.26 -8.93 19.80
CA TYR A 751 0.93 -9.28 20.30
C TYR A 751 -0.12 -9.33 19.16
N LEU A 752 -0.16 -8.31 18.31
CA LEU A 752 -1.07 -8.24 17.17
C LEU A 752 -0.80 -9.30 16.10
N ASN A 753 0.44 -9.78 15.96
CA ASN A 753 0.80 -10.87 15.06
C ASN A 753 0.35 -12.22 15.65
N PHE A 754 0.66 -12.49 16.92
CA PHE A 754 0.20 -13.68 17.65
C PHE A 754 -1.33 -13.80 17.61
N MET A 755 -2.03 -12.70 17.91
CA MET A 755 -3.49 -12.66 17.91
C MET A 755 -4.12 -12.83 16.52
N ALA A 756 -3.37 -12.65 15.42
CA ALA A 756 -3.89 -12.75 14.05
C ALA A 756 -3.69 -14.12 13.41
N ASP A 757 -2.58 -14.80 13.71
CA ASP A 757 -2.33 -16.17 13.28
C ASP A 757 -3.05 -17.18 14.21
N PRO A 758 -3.16 -18.47 13.83
CA PRO A 758 -3.79 -19.49 14.66
C PRO A 758 -3.12 -19.61 16.03
N HIS A 759 -3.90 -19.59 17.10
CA HIS A 759 -3.39 -19.71 18.47
C HIS A 759 -4.39 -20.38 19.42
N ALA A 760 -3.92 -20.71 20.62
CA ALA A 760 -4.72 -21.19 21.74
C ALA A 760 -4.28 -20.55 23.07
N PHE A 761 -5.18 -20.52 24.03
CA PHE A 761 -4.92 -20.15 25.43
C PHE A 761 -4.99 -21.41 26.31
N VAL A 762 -4.14 -21.52 27.31
CA VAL A 762 -4.11 -22.69 28.23
C VAL A 762 -3.62 -22.32 29.62
N THR A 763 -4.26 -22.84 30.67
CA THR A 763 -3.83 -22.62 32.05
C THR A 763 -2.56 -23.45 32.37
N PRO A 764 -1.55 -22.92 33.08
CA PRO A 764 -0.35 -23.67 33.45
C PRO A 764 -0.64 -25.04 34.10
N SER A 765 0.15 -26.06 33.76
CA SER A 765 -0.06 -27.47 34.15
C SER A 765 -1.39 -28.10 33.70
N THR A 766 -2.13 -27.49 32.77
CA THR A 766 -3.31 -28.09 32.14
C THR A 766 -3.02 -28.46 30.67
N SER A 767 -4.04 -28.77 29.89
CA SER A 767 -3.86 -29.21 28.50
C SER A 767 -5.06 -28.90 27.62
N ILE A 768 -4.82 -28.49 26.38
CA ILE A 768 -5.84 -28.17 25.39
C ILE A 768 -5.74 -29.07 24.15
N ASP A 769 -6.89 -29.42 23.58
CA ASP A 769 -6.99 -30.13 22.31
C ASP A 769 -7.06 -29.12 21.16
N ILE A 770 -6.16 -29.25 20.19
CA ILE A 770 -6.05 -28.43 18.98
C ILE A 770 -6.55 -29.25 17.79
N ASP A 771 -7.57 -28.76 17.08
CA ASP A 771 -8.05 -29.38 15.84
C ASP A 771 -7.23 -28.90 14.64
N LEU A 772 -6.30 -29.76 14.18
CA LEU A 772 -5.41 -29.47 13.08
C LEU A 772 -6.15 -29.49 11.72
N ALA A 773 -7.32 -30.15 11.63
CA ALA A 773 -8.10 -30.15 10.39
C ALA A 773 -8.56 -28.72 10.00
N LEU A 774 -8.84 -27.87 11.00
CA LEU A 774 -9.22 -26.47 10.79
C LEU A 774 -8.10 -25.63 10.15
N LEU A 775 -6.85 -26.08 10.24
CA LEU A 775 -5.68 -25.44 9.64
C LEU A 775 -5.42 -25.88 8.19
N ALA A 776 -6.10 -26.94 7.74
CA ALA A 776 -5.85 -27.65 6.49
C ALA A 776 -7.14 -27.98 5.70
N LEU A 777 -8.22 -27.20 5.87
CA LEU A 777 -9.55 -27.45 5.30
C LEU A 777 -9.58 -27.73 3.78
N GLY A 778 -8.64 -27.17 3.02
CA GLY A 778 -8.52 -27.38 1.58
C GLY A 778 -7.72 -28.62 1.14
N PHE A 779 -6.97 -29.25 2.05
CA PHE A 779 -6.07 -30.37 1.77
C PHE A 779 -6.80 -31.72 1.82
N LYS A 780 -6.36 -32.70 1.03
CA LYS A 780 -7.01 -34.02 0.91
C LYS A 780 -6.35 -35.05 1.81
N GLU A 781 -7.13 -35.61 2.73
CA GLU A 781 -6.66 -36.57 3.74
C GLU A 781 -5.37 -36.09 4.44
N PRO A 782 -5.37 -34.88 5.04
CA PRO A 782 -4.16 -34.27 5.56
C PRO A 782 -3.60 -35.06 6.75
N THR A 783 -2.29 -35.26 6.70
CA THR A 783 -1.44 -35.78 7.77
C THR A 783 -0.64 -34.63 8.37
N PHE A 784 -0.32 -34.73 9.65
CA PHE A 784 0.29 -33.65 10.42
C PHE A 784 1.50 -34.13 11.21
N THR A 785 2.56 -33.32 11.25
CA THR A 785 3.65 -33.46 12.20
C THR A 785 3.91 -32.10 12.85
N VAL A 786 4.01 -32.07 14.18
CA VAL A 786 4.25 -30.84 14.94
C VAL A 786 5.65 -30.85 15.54
N SER A 787 6.32 -29.70 15.48
CA SER A 787 7.60 -29.41 16.14
C SER A 787 7.53 -28.06 16.87
N GLY A 788 8.54 -27.73 17.67
CA GLY A 788 8.42 -26.67 18.69
C GLY A 788 7.87 -27.25 20.00
N GLY A 789 7.26 -26.42 20.84
CA GLY A 789 6.77 -26.84 22.17
C GLY A 789 7.87 -26.75 23.23
N GLU A 790 8.44 -25.56 23.44
CA GLU A 790 9.52 -25.35 24.41
C GLU A 790 9.01 -25.21 25.85
N LYS A 791 7.72 -24.90 26.03
CA LYS A 791 7.05 -24.76 27.35
C LYS A 791 6.00 -25.84 27.62
N GLY A 792 5.77 -26.78 26.71
CA GLY A 792 4.78 -27.84 26.88
C GLY A 792 4.89 -28.96 25.84
N GLU A 793 4.46 -30.16 26.22
CA GLU A 793 4.54 -31.35 25.37
C GLU A 793 3.36 -31.43 24.40
N VAL A 794 3.65 -31.66 23.12
CA VAL A 794 2.63 -31.84 22.06
C VAL A 794 2.57 -33.29 21.57
N THR A 795 1.37 -33.88 21.62
CA THR A 795 1.10 -35.24 21.12
C THR A 795 0.10 -35.17 19.97
N VAL A 796 0.49 -35.63 18.77
CA VAL A 796 -0.38 -35.67 17.58
C VAL A 796 -1.07 -37.03 17.47
N ASN A 797 -2.37 -37.04 17.21
CA ASN A 797 -3.17 -38.23 16.94
C ASN A 797 -4.18 -37.95 15.81
N GLY A 798 -3.86 -38.42 14.60
CA GLY A 798 -4.64 -38.14 13.40
C GLY A 798 -4.68 -36.64 13.08
N SER A 799 -5.89 -36.07 12.97
CA SER A 799 -6.10 -34.64 12.70
C SER A 799 -6.17 -33.77 13.96
N LYS A 800 -5.78 -34.29 15.13
CA LYS A 800 -5.75 -33.54 16.38
C LYS A 800 -4.36 -33.53 16.99
N ALA A 801 -3.99 -32.45 17.65
CA ALA A 801 -2.92 -32.42 18.63
C ALA A 801 -3.49 -32.19 20.01
N LYS A 802 -2.87 -32.78 21.03
CA LYS A 802 -3.04 -32.36 22.42
C LYS A 802 -1.76 -31.66 22.86
N TYR A 803 -1.89 -30.43 23.34
CA TYR A 803 -0.80 -29.67 23.95
C TYR A 803 -0.96 -29.69 25.48
N ALA A 804 0.06 -30.11 26.20
CA ALA A 804 0.10 -30.14 27.67
C ALA A 804 1.10 -29.09 28.17
N ALA A 805 0.58 -28.02 28.79
CA ALA A 805 1.39 -26.89 29.25
C ALA A 805 2.22 -27.26 30.48
N GLY A 806 3.46 -26.76 30.53
CA GLY A 806 4.29 -26.80 31.71
C GLY A 806 3.76 -25.94 32.87
N ALA A 807 4.50 -25.91 33.97
CA ALA A 807 4.14 -25.12 35.16
C ALA A 807 4.45 -23.62 35.02
N GLU A 808 5.20 -23.21 34.00
CA GLU A 808 5.58 -21.82 33.75
C GLU A 808 4.64 -21.13 32.75
N ALA A 809 4.38 -19.85 32.99
CA ALA A 809 3.62 -18.99 32.08
C ALA A 809 4.46 -18.52 30.87
N GLY A 810 3.80 -17.84 29.93
CA GLY A 810 4.40 -17.18 28.78
C GLY A 810 3.98 -17.80 27.44
N ILE A 811 4.70 -17.44 26.38
CA ILE A 811 4.35 -17.80 25.00
C ILE A 811 5.19 -19.00 24.53
N ASP A 812 4.54 -19.94 23.84
CA ASP A 812 5.14 -21.06 23.13
C ASP A 812 4.70 -21.03 21.65
N HIS A 813 5.50 -21.65 20.78
CA HIS A 813 5.26 -21.68 19.34
C HIS A 813 5.41 -23.10 18.79
N LEU A 814 4.43 -23.51 17.98
CA LEU A 814 4.38 -24.78 17.29
C LEU A 814 4.50 -24.57 15.78
N ASP A 815 5.29 -25.40 15.13
CA ASP A 815 5.34 -25.53 13.67
C ASP A 815 4.46 -26.71 13.23
N ILE A 816 3.27 -26.39 12.74
CA ILE A 816 2.30 -27.36 12.22
C ILE A 816 2.64 -27.65 10.76
N ASN A 817 3.30 -28.78 10.51
CA ASN A 817 3.64 -29.22 9.16
C ASN A 817 2.53 -30.12 8.62
N ILE A 818 1.87 -29.66 7.55
CA ILE A 818 0.76 -30.31 6.85
C ILE A 818 1.32 -31.01 5.62
N LYS A 819 0.95 -32.27 5.42
CA LYS A 819 1.17 -33.01 4.16
C LYS A 819 -0.08 -33.78 3.77
N ASP A 820 -0.49 -33.74 2.51
CA ASP A 820 -1.72 -34.38 2.03
C ASP A 820 -1.49 -35.54 1.04
N SER A 821 -2.56 -36.27 0.71
CA SER A 821 -2.49 -37.48 -0.12
C SER A 821 -2.16 -37.23 -1.60
N GLU A 822 -2.21 -35.99 -2.07
CA GLU A 822 -1.78 -35.59 -3.41
C GLU A 822 -0.32 -35.09 -3.43
N GLY A 823 0.35 -35.06 -2.27
CA GLY A 823 1.75 -34.68 -2.12
C GLY A 823 1.98 -33.21 -1.74
N SER A 824 0.92 -32.43 -1.61
CA SER A 824 0.96 -31.02 -1.19
C SER A 824 1.57 -30.86 0.20
N THR A 825 2.33 -29.79 0.42
CA THR A 825 2.92 -29.47 1.73
C THR A 825 2.77 -27.99 2.09
N TRP A 826 2.58 -27.73 3.39
CA TRP A 826 2.54 -26.39 3.95
C TRP A 826 2.93 -26.43 5.43
N SER A 827 3.72 -25.47 5.89
CA SER A 827 4.00 -25.28 7.31
C SER A 827 3.27 -24.03 7.81
N ARG A 828 2.65 -24.11 8.99
CA ARG A 828 1.95 -23.00 9.64
C ARG A 828 2.46 -22.85 11.07
N LYS A 829 2.79 -21.63 11.46
CA LYS A 829 2.96 -21.29 12.88
C LYS A 829 1.61 -21.41 13.61
N PHE A 830 1.66 -21.88 14.84
CA PHE A 830 0.54 -21.89 15.77
C PHE A 830 1.06 -21.42 17.14
N GLY A 831 0.43 -20.40 17.73
CA GLY A 831 0.83 -19.85 19.03
C GLY A 831 0.12 -20.54 20.20
N VAL A 832 0.78 -20.65 21.35
CA VAL A 832 0.12 -21.01 22.61
C VAL A 832 0.52 -20.00 23.68
N ALA A 833 -0.45 -19.34 24.31
CA ALA A 833 -0.19 -18.50 25.48
C ALA A 833 -0.62 -19.24 26.75
N ILE A 834 0.31 -19.34 27.69
CA ILE A 834 0.18 -20.09 28.93
C ILE A 834 0.02 -19.09 30.08
N PHE A 835 -1.18 -18.94 30.64
CA PHE A 835 -1.45 -17.97 31.72
C PHE A 835 -2.62 -18.37 32.62
N ALA A 836 -2.65 -17.86 33.84
CA ALA A 836 -3.73 -18.13 34.78
C ALA A 836 -5.01 -17.39 34.36
N GLY A 837 -6.14 -18.12 34.28
CA GLY A 837 -7.40 -17.56 33.76
C GLY A 837 -7.56 -17.65 32.24
N ALA A 838 -6.71 -18.43 31.56
CA ALA A 838 -6.82 -18.71 30.13
C ALA A 838 -8.16 -19.37 29.72
N ASP A 839 -8.84 -20.02 30.66
CA ASP A 839 -10.17 -20.61 30.46
C ASP A 839 -11.31 -19.57 30.37
N ASP A 840 -11.06 -18.30 30.70
CA ASP A 840 -12.02 -17.17 30.70
C ASP A 840 -11.80 -16.16 29.53
N ALA A 841 -10.93 -16.48 28.56
CA ALA A 841 -10.31 -15.52 27.62
C ALA A 841 -10.97 -15.32 26.22
#